data_AF-A0A8H6W7W6-F1
#
_entry.id   AF-A0A8H6W7W6-F1
#
_cell.length_a   1.000
_cell.length_b   1.000
_cell.length_c   1.000
_cell.angle_alpha   90.00
_cell.angle_beta   90.00
_cell.angle_gamma   90.00
#
_symmetry.space_group_name_H-M   'P 1'
#
loop_
_entity.id
_entity.type
_entity.pdbx_description
1 polymer ?
#
loop_
_entity_poly.entity_id
_entity_poly.type
_entity_poly.pdbx_seq_one_letter_code
_entity_poly.pdbx_strand_id
1 'polypeptide(L)'
;MMKYTGLLDETAPPVHKLPPRFWRKRLLLGLGLSLAMWYTTVHKEELMSALEQEEPSLANTAASSRYAIIIDGDSTGTRLHIHNFSSSLQYRSTISYQTAVENSLHAYAEQSMNAKEAFQPLIRYAMDVIPADQHACTPLLMRASSRSLRSLGQPQRDNLLHSVERILQSRSPFPVALGSVEIMKPGEDIMFSWVAARHLLEDSNIAVLLLSESDTQLVFEPSMGFDDDKYPIRLGNRTHDLYRRIFEHNGLRSLRQQVNERVAALVAISGTPTAVVSNPCIAKDTSEHMTIRLGSQDRPQGDEYLMDGTTIGGYDACSTVVDDVLAKTFHNANILPIDHPTPIWLKRQFTDRIAPLLVDNDPEPERGLQAITVDKIAWLARAVCAGPEVWADVWGESEIVDRLARMPSWCLDLTIIHRLLTTGYRLDGRREVLVGHGVGDTAKSPTWTIGAAVQLIQNTAANYLLYQYFTVFSFVRDSNHETVTEAFSQKTAMSAAFFSPHAATPRPNPLASALRARLHSIDTQCAETHAKIAQLRTHLKVLAQRRKEVAKELKEKIVFPILTIPPEITSQIFFYYAEYLYDVMGLSPLVLTHVCHVWRDIALSTPKIWTMIHMPGFDDETSGSLPAELMLRRCLERAGPSSLRITAPFSPAPRLFSLLTVYSNQIASLSCHIPLPDNCSLDGISGCLSRMTHLDLTIRQQHAPITIFSNAPSLRRLTMCYMTQSPGQVDLPWEQLVEVTIQNVDFNPDVLDLVAKMSRLEVLTIPCAPYRTMAHRSVVLPRLRELDCSAFVSSNSTDFLRSFKCPHLETFNINFENHDGAGNAVQHFLSSGNSLRHLMLSRVTTEIAFKLFRYTPTVEKLSIADSQQMELLWHNLAFSTRRIGNPLPALKELEVEVPRVDIPYRSIVSLIHPRACHLELSDIQRISFNMPFRGFGSISTRIQQFAAEPENGRIGGCKIELSGLARLALGAVSHEQFPLYSLADVDNES
;
A
#
# COMPACT_ATOMS: atom_id res chain seq x y z
N MET A 1 28.30 -1.39 55.52
CA MET A 1 29.43 -1.80 56.40
C MET A 1 30.70 -1.75 55.54
N MET A 2 31.83 -1.17 55.96
CA MET A 2 32.16 -0.53 57.24
C MET A 2 32.69 0.90 57.06
N LYS A 3 32.26 1.78 57.97
CA LYS A 3 33.01 2.79 58.73
C LYS A 3 33.89 3.83 57.99
N TYR A 4 33.41 5.07 58.01
CA TYR A 4 34.12 6.18 58.67
C TYR A 4 33.12 6.99 59.51
N THR A 5 33.61 7.77 60.49
CA THR A 5 32.82 8.24 61.66
C THR A 5 32.83 9.76 61.86
N GLY A 6 31.71 10.32 62.31
CA GLY A 6 31.59 11.67 62.89
C GLY A 6 30.13 12.01 63.24
N LEU A 7 29.80 12.10 64.54
CA LEU A 7 28.53 12.64 65.06
C LEU A 7 28.65 14.18 65.23
N LEU A 8 27.62 15.03 65.40
CA LEU A 8 26.27 14.96 66.02
C LEU A 8 25.34 15.98 65.26
N ASP A 9 23.99 15.98 65.26
CA ASP A 9 22.97 15.03 65.76
C ASP A 9 21.56 15.27 65.13
N GLU A 10 20.55 14.52 65.63
CA GLU A 10 19.08 14.73 65.68
C GLU A 10 18.39 15.76 64.73
N THR A 11 17.43 15.40 63.87
CA THR A 11 16.20 14.62 64.14
C THR A 11 15.55 14.02 62.86
N ALA A 12 15.16 12.73 62.86
CA ALA A 12 14.24 12.12 61.88
C ALA A 12 13.63 10.77 62.36
N PRO A 13 12.32 10.48 62.12
CA PRO A 13 11.65 9.24 62.57
C PRO A 13 11.66 8.07 61.53
N PRO A 14 11.27 6.83 61.91
CA PRO A 14 11.76 5.60 61.25
C PRO A 14 10.81 4.92 60.24
N VAL A 15 11.39 4.05 59.39
CA VAL A 15 10.68 3.22 58.39
C VAL A 15 10.36 1.81 58.95
N HIS A 16 9.10 1.38 58.85
CA HIS A 16 8.64 0.06 59.32
C HIS A 16 8.93 -1.10 58.35
N LYS A 17 9.28 -2.27 58.91
CA LYS A 17 9.35 -3.55 58.19
C LYS A 17 7.95 -4.08 57.83
N LEU A 18 7.74 -4.51 56.59
CA LEU A 18 6.50 -5.19 56.15
C LEU A 18 6.51 -6.70 56.51
N PRO A 19 5.36 -7.32 56.83
CA PRO A 19 5.30 -8.65 57.46
C PRO A 19 5.30 -9.83 56.46
N PRO A 20 5.70 -11.05 56.92
CA PRO A 20 5.84 -12.25 56.08
C PRO A 20 4.54 -12.78 55.44
N ARG A 21 3.37 -12.22 55.76
CA ARG A 21 2.09 -12.54 55.11
C ARG A 21 2.03 -12.12 53.64
N PHE A 22 2.82 -11.11 53.23
CA PHE A 22 2.81 -10.59 51.86
C PHE A 22 3.39 -11.59 50.84
N TRP A 23 4.47 -12.29 51.20
CA TRP A 23 5.12 -13.28 50.33
C TRP A 23 4.31 -14.56 50.16
N ARG A 24 3.60 -15.02 51.20
CA ARG A 24 2.73 -16.21 51.11
C ARG A 24 1.58 -16.03 50.11
N LYS A 25 0.95 -14.85 50.04
CA LYS A 25 -0.13 -14.59 49.05
C LYS A 25 0.37 -14.61 47.61
N ARG A 26 1.56 -14.07 47.32
CA ARG A 26 2.15 -14.12 45.97
C ARG A 26 2.59 -15.52 45.55
N LEU A 27 3.15 -16.32 46.47
CA LEU A 27 3.50 -17.71 46.18
C LEU A 27 2.27 -18.58 45.88
N LEU A 28 1.19 -18.39 46.65
CA LEU A 28 -0.09 -19.09 46.43
C LEU A 28 -0.78 -18.67 45.13
N LEU A 29 -0.73 -17.40 44.73
CA LEU A 29 -1.19 -16.99 43.40
C LEU A 29 -0.37 -17.62 42.27
N GLY A 30 0.96 -17.66 42.41
CA GLY A 30 1.85 -18.27 41.41
C GLY A 30 1.60 -19.77 41.23
N LEU A 31 1.39 -20.50 42.34
CA LEU A 31 1.03 -21.92 42.33
C LEU A 31 -0.39 -22.17 41.81
N GLY A 32 -1.35 -21.31 42.15
CA GLY A 32 -2.72 -21.40 41.62
C GLY A 32 -2.80 -21.18 40.11
N LEU A 33 -2.10 -20.18 39.60
CA LEU A 33 -2.02 -19.89 38.16
C LEU A 33 -1.30 -20.99 37.36
N SER A 34 -0.24 -21.58 37.93
CA SER A 34 0.45 -22.70 37.29
C SER A 34 -0.34 -24.01 37.33
N LEU A 35 -1.08 -24.31 38.41
CA LEU A 35 -2.04 -25.41 38.41
C LEU A 35 -3.19 -25.18 37.42
N ALA A 36 -3.73 -23.96 37.31
CA ALA A 36 -4.81 -23.65 36.36
C ALA A 36 -4.34 -23.77 34.90
N MET A 37 -3.12 -23.30 34.57
CA MET A 37 -2.50 -23.51 33.27
C MET A 37 -2.24 -25.00 32.98
N TRP A 38 -1.81 -25.77 33.99
CA TRP A 38 -1.56 -27.20 33.82
C TRP A 38 -2.87 -27.99 33.61
N TYR A 39 -3.90 -27.72 34.42
CA TYR A 39 -5.21 -28.37 34.29
C TYR A 39 -5.87 -28.07 32.93
N THR A 40 -5.81 -26.83 32.45
CA THR A 40 -6.38 -26.43 31.15
C THR A 40 -5.57 -26.88 29.93
N THR A 41 -4.29 -27.22 30.09
CA THR A 41 -3.47 -27.82 29.02
C THR A 41 -3.59 -29.34 28.97
N VAL A 42 -3.76 -30.01 30.11
CA VAL A 42 -3.96 -31.47 30.19
C VAL A 42 -5.39 -31.88 29.78
N HIS A 43 -6.42 -31.17 30.26
CA HIS A 43 -7.83 -31.54 29.99
C HIS A 43 -8.44 -30.81 28.79
N LYS A 44 -7.62 -30.26 27.88
CA LYS A 44 -8.08 -29.43 26.75
C LYS A 44 -9.12 -30.13 25.87
N GLU A 45 -8.98 -31.42 25.62
CA GLU A 45 -9.91 -32.18 24.77
C GLU A 45 -11.23 -32.51 25.50
N GLU A 46 -11.17 -32.84 26.80
CA GLU A 46 -12.36 -33.06 27.62
C GLU A 46 -13.16 -31.76 27.81
N LEU A 47 -12.49 -30.62 28.04
CA LEU A 47 -13.13 -29.30 28.13
C LEU A 47 -13.78 -28.87 26.81
N MET A 48 -13.17 -29.18 25.66
CA MET A 48 -13.77 -28.93 24.35
C MET A 48 -14.96 -29.85 24.08
N SER A 49 -14.91 -31.13 24.49
CA SER A 49 -16.06 -32.05 24.37
C SER A 49 -17.23 -31.69 25.29
N ALA A 50 -16.95 -31.16 26.49
CA ALA A 50 -17.98 -30.65 27.40
C ALA A 50 -18.67 -29.39 26.83
N LEU A 51 -17.89 -28.48 26.25
CA LEU A 51 -18.40 -27.28 25.56
C LEU A 51 -19.15 -27.60 24.25
N GLU A 52 -18.97 -28.79 23.67
CA GLU A 52 -19.79 -29.28 22.54
C GLU A 52 -21.06 -30.05 22.99
N GLN A 53 -21.23 -30.34 24.28
CA GLN A 53 -22.39 -31.09 24.80
C GLN A 53 -23.37 -30.27 25.66
N GLU A 54 -23.00 -29.09 26.15
CA GLU A 54 -23.96 -28.13 26.72
C GLU A 54 -24.53 -27.19 25.63
N GLU A 55 -25.58 -27.64 24.93
CA GLU A 55 -26.59 -26.71 24.40
C GLU A 55 -27.58 -26.37 25.52
N PRO A 56 -27.47 -25.22 26.22
CA PRO A 56 -28.61 -24.70 26.97
C PRO A 56 -29.71 -24.31 25.97
N SER A 57 -30.90 -24.86 26.16
CA SER A 57 -32.05 -24.64 25.28
C SER A 57 -32.47 -23.17 25.20
N LEU A 58 -31.93 -22.43 24.22
CA LEU A 58 -32.23 -21.02 23.98
C LEU A 58 -32.43 -20.73 22.50
N ALA A 59 -33.69 -20.87 22.05
CA ALA A 59 -34.15 -20.46 20.72
C ALA A 59 -34.25 -18.92 20.58
N ASN A 60 -33.28 -18.15 21.11
CA ASN A 60 -33.48 -16.72 21.35
C ASN A 60 -32.23 -15.80 21.20
N THR A 61 -31.28 -16.12 20.33
CA THR A 61 -30.16 -15.22 19.96
C THR A 61 -29.82 -15.26 18.46
N ALA A 62 -30.70 -14.67 17.64
CA ALA A 62 -30.44 -14.43 16.20
C ALA A 62 -29.85 -13.03 15.90
N ALA A 63 -29.42 -12.28 16.92
CA ALA A 63 -29.29 -10.82 16.85
C ALA A 63 -27.99 -10.25 17.46
N SER A 64 -26.82 -10.73 17.03
CA SER A 64 -25.57 -9.98 17.22
C SER A 64 -25.38 -9.02 16.04
N SER A 65 -25.52 -7.72 16.31
CA SER A 65 -25.17 -6.62 15.39
C SER A 65 -23.77 -6.09 15.71
N ARG A 66 -23.17 -5.34 14.77
CA ARG A 66 -21.92 -4.57 14.94
C ARG A 66 -22.12 -3.15 14.40
N TYR A 67 -21.40 -2.17 14.96
CA TYR A 67 -21.52 -0.78 14.56
C TYR A 67 -20.18 -0.17 14.14
N ALA A 68 -20.23 0.90 13.34
CA ALA A 68 -19.13 1.83 13.10
C ALA A 68 -19.68 3.26 13.06
N ILE A 69 -18.87 4.22 13.52
CA ILE A 69 -19.23 5.64 13.59
C ILE A 69 -18.35 6.42 12.61
N ILE A 70 -18.98 7.19 11.72
CA ILE A 70 -18.31 8.12 10.80
C ILE A 70 -18.77 9.54 11.10
N ILE A 71 -17.84 10.46 11.32
CA ILE A 71 -18.12 11.90 11.45
C ILE A 71 -17.68 12.63 10.17
N ASP A 72 -18.63 13.31 9.51
CA ASP A 72 -18.43 14.23 8.39
C ASP A 72 -18.32 15.67 8.92
N GLY A 73 -17.13 16.26 8.79
CA GLY A 73 -16.86 17.63 9.19
C GLY A 73 -16.92 18.60 8.01
N ASP A 74 -18.10 19.13 7.69
CA ASP A 74 -18.30 20.12 6.64
C ASP A 74 -18.46 21.55 7.18
N SER A 75 -18.24 22.52 6.29
CA SER A 75 -18.57 23.94 6.42
C SER A 75 -20.03 24.22 6.74
N THR A 76 -20.98 23.37 6.31
CA THR A 76 -22.42 23.55 6.56
C THR A 76 -22.93 22.87 7.83
N GLY A 77 -22.06 22.16 8.57
CA GLY A 77 -22.43 21.42 9.78
C GLY A 77 -21.56 20.18 9.98
N THR A 78 -21.46 19.71 11.23
CA THR A 78 -20.84 18.42 11.53
C THR A 78 -21.92 17.36 11.60
N ARG A 79 -21.78 16.27 10.83
CA ARG A 79 -22.73 15.14 10.79
C ARG A 79 -22.09 13.89 11.36
N LEU A 80 -22.88 13.12 12.09
CA LEU A 80 -22.56 11.82 12.66
C LEU A 80 -23.40 10.78 11.92
N HIS A 81 -22.75 9.72 11.43
CA HIS A 81 -23.38 8.58 10.80
C HIS A 81 -23.01 7.31 11.57
N ILE A 82 -24.03 6.62 12.09
CA ILE A 82 -23.90 5.36 12.82
C ILE A 82 -24.35 4.25 11.87
N HIS A 83 -23.42 3.44 11.41
CA HIS A 83 -23.65 2.35 10.46
C HIS A 83 -23.77 1.03 11.20
N ASN A 84 -24.84 0.26 10.93
CA ASN A 84 -25.15 -1.02 11.55
C ASN A 84 -24.91 -2.16 10.57
N PHE A 85 -24.29 -3.24 11.05
CA PHE A 85 -23.92 -4.43 10.31
C PHE A 85 -24.39 -5.69 11.05
N SER A 86 -24.64 -6.74 10.30
CA SER A 86 -24.84 -8.10 10.83
C SER A 86 -23.54 -8.68 11.41
N SER A 87 -23.65 -9.78 12.14
CA SER A 87 -22.51 -10.62 12.54
C SER A 87 -21.68 -11.13 11.35
N SER A 88 -22.27 -11.28 10.16
CA SER A 88 -21.61 -11.63 8.89
C SER A 88 -21.04 -10.41 8.14
N LEU A 89 -21.02 -9.22 8.75
CA LEU A 89 -20.57 -7.95 8.15
C LEU A 89 -21.37 -7.45 6.93
N GLN A 90 -22.51 -8.07 6.61
CA GLN A 90 -23.47 -7.46 5.69
C GLN A 90 -24.04 -6.18 6.32
N TYR A 91 -24.11 -5.13 5.53
CA TYR A 91 -24.65 -3.83 5.93
C TYR A 91 -26.17 -3.94 6.19
N ARG A 92 -26.67 -3.25 7.21
CA ARG A 92 -28.10 -3.24 7.58
C ARG A 92 -28.74 -1.87 7.45
N SER A 93 -28.22 -0.85 8.13
CA SER A 93 -28.84 0.48 8.18
C SER A 93 -27.85 1.57 8.60
N THR A 94 -28.25 2.83 8.40
CA THR A 94 -27.56 4.01 8.96
C THR A 94 -28.55 4.87 9.72
N ILE A 95 -28.11 5.37 10.87
CA ILE A 95 -28.77 6.44 11.62
C ILE A 95 -27.86 7.67 11.52
N SER A 96 -28.43 8.83 11.18
CA SER A 96 -27.67 10.07 10.99
C SER A 96 -28.16 11.17 11.92
N TYR A 97 -27.24 11.96 12.46
CA TYR A 97 -27.50 13.12 13.32
C TYR A 97 -26.60 14.29 12.91
N GLN A 98 -27.11 15.52 12.94
CA GLN A 98 -26.36 16.72 12.53
C GLN A 98 -26.40 17.77 13.64
N THR A 99 -25.27 18.42 13.92
CA THR A 99 -25.22 19.59 14.81
C THR A 99 -25.74 20.85 14.13
N ALA A 100 -26.22 21.81 14.91
CA ALA A 100 -26.47 23.17 14.44
C ALA A 100 -25.19 23.78 13.81
N VAL A 101 -25.35 24.67 12.83
CA VAL A 101 -24.24 25.27 12.06
C VAL A 101 -23.24 26.01 12.97
N GLU A 102 -23.73 26.66 14.02
CA GLU A 102 -22.94 27.31 15.08
C GLU A 102 -22.01 26.33 15.83
N ASN A 103 -22.40 25.05 15.90
CA ASN A 103 -21.63 23.95 16.50
C ASN A 103 -20.92 23.08 15.43
N SER A 104 -20.61 23.66 14.26
CA SER A 104 -19.84 23.00 13.21
C SER A 104 -18.34 23.02 13.49
N LEU A 105 -17.62 22.07 12.89
CA LEU A 105 -16.15 22.06 12.87
C LEU A 105 -15.56 23.36 12.28
N HIS A 106 -16.27 23.98 11.35
CA HIS A 106 -15.86 25.25 10.74
C HIS A 106 -16.02 26.44 11.69
N ALA A 107 -17.16 26.57 12.37
CA ALA A 107 -17.40 27.61 13.38
C ALA A 107 -16.40 27.48 14.55
N TYR A 108 -16.10 26.25 14.99
CA TYR A 108 -15.05 25.99 15.98
C TYR A 108 -13.68 26.54 15.53
N ALA A 109 -13.32 26.39 14.25
CA ALA A 109 -12.04 26.86 13.73
C ALA A 109 -11.93 28.40 13.62
N GLU A 110 -13.05 29.12 13.48
CA GLU A 110 -13.06 30.59 13.37
C GLU A 110 -13.21 31.30 14.73
N GLN A 111 -13.97 30.73 15.68
CA GLN A 111 -14.46 31.48 16.85
C GLN A 111 -13.80 31.09 18.19
N SER A 112 -12.80 30.22 18.21
CA SER A 112 -12.11 29.77 19.44
C SER A 112 -13.02 29.15 20.52
N MET A 113 -14.19 28.65 20.14
CA MET A 113 -15.08 27.90 21.03
C MET A 113 -14.40 26.65 21.60
N ASN A 114 -14.93 26.10 22.69
CA ASN A 114 -14.39 24.87 23.26
C ASN A 114 -14.83 23.67 22.42
N ALA A 115 -13.92 22.96 21.74
CA ALA A 115 -14.28 21.77 20.95
C ALA A 115 -15.01 20.66 21.75
N LYS A 116 -14.91 20.68 23.08
CA LYS A 116 -15.75 19.85 23.95
C LYS A 116 -17.24 20.03 23.65
N GLU A 117 -17.70 21.26 23.40
CA GLU A 117 -19.11 21.60 23.19
C GLU A 117 -19.60 21.21 21.80
N ALA A 118 -18.73 21.28 20.78
CA ALA A 118 -19.07 20.87 19.41
C ALA A 118 -19.27 19.34 19.25
N PHE A 119 -18.42 18.53 19.89
CA PHE A 119 -18.42 17.07 19.71
C PHE A 119 -19.19 16.29 20.79
N GLN A 120 -19.39 16.85 21.99
CA GLN A 120 -20.10 16.13 23.06
C GLN A 120 -21.58 15.79 22.74
N PRO A 121 -22.36 16.59 21.98
CA PRO A 121 -23.68 16.17 21.51
C PRO A 121 -23.63 14.95 20.59
N LEU A 122 -22.66 14.89 19.66
CA LEU A 122 -22.46 13.77 18.74
C LEU A 122 -22.13 12.47 19.50
N ILE A 123 -21.19 12.55 20.46
CA ILE A 123 -20.77 11.39 21.26
C ILE A 123 -21.95 10.87 22.09
N ARG A 124 -22.73 11.75 22.74
CA ARG A 124 -23.91 11.35 23.52
C ARG A 124 -24.95 10.65 22.66
N TYR A 125 -25.30 11.24 21.51
CA TYR A 125 -26.24 10.61 20.58
C TYR A 125 -25.78 9.22 20.13
N ALA A 126 -24.48 9.04 19.86
CA ALA A 126 -23.92 7.72 19.56
C ALA A 126 -24.03 6.74 20.75
N MET A 127 -23.81 7.19 21.98
CA MET A 127 -23.97 6.38 23.19
C MET A 127 -25.42 5.96 23.44
N ASP A 128 -26.39 6.82 23.10
CA ASP A 128 -27.83 6.55 23.27
C ASP A 128 -28.36 5.56 22.21
N VAL A 129 -27.78 5.56 21.00
CA VAL A 129 -28.18 4.69 19.89
C VAL A 129 -27.51 3.31 19.92
N ILE A 130 -26.26 3.24 20.39
CA ILE A 130 -25.45 2.01 20.35
C ILE A 130 -25.51 1.32 21.72
N PRO A 131 -25.75 0.00 21.80
CA PRO A 131 -25.75 -0.72 23.08
C PRO A 131 -24.41 -0.59 23.85
N ALA A 132 -24.49 -0.41 25.17
CA ALA A 132 -23.33 -0.09 26.02
C ALA A 132 -22.23 -1.17 26.00
N ASP A 133 -22.61 -2.43 25.86
CA ASP A 133 -21.69 -3.58 25.68
C ASP A 133 -20.88 -3.50 24.38
N GLN A 134 -21.37 -2.75 23.38
CA GLN A 134 -20.73 -2.58 22.08
C GLN A 134 -19.92 -1.29 21.95
N HIS A 135 -19.95 -0.37 22.93
CA HIS A 135 -19.23 0.91 22.85
C HIS A 135 -17.72 0.71 22.66
N ALA A 136 -17.08 -0.06 23.55
CA ALA A 136 -15.66 -0.37 23.48
C ALA A 136 -15.25 -1.15 22.21
N CYS A 137 -16.23 -1.70 21.49
CA CYS A 137 -16.03 -2.52 20.30
C CYS A 137 -16.27 -1.77 18.97
N THR A 138 -16.88 -0.59 19.02
CA THR A 138 -17.37 0.16 17.85
C THR A 138 -16.35 1.24 17.45
N PRO A 139 -15.66 1.11 16.31
CA PRO A 139 -14.65 2.09 15.91
C PRO A 139 -15.29 3.41 15.43
N LEU A 140 -14.62 4.52 15.75
CA LEU A 140 -15.01 5.87 15.34
C LEU A 140 -13.93 6.49 14.45
N LEU A 141 -14.35 6.98 13.28
CA LEU A 141 -13.50 7.67 12.31
C LEU A 141 -14.13 9.01 11.92
N MET A 142 -13.31 10.01 11.63
CA MET A 142 -13.72 11.34 11.21
C MET A 142 -12.98 11.77 9.95
N ARG A 143 -13.74 12.35 9.01
CA ARG A 143 -13.20 13.02 7.82
C ARG A 143 -13.76 14.44 7.75
N ALA A 144 -12.86 15.41 7.68
CA ALA A 144 -13.22 16.79 7.45
C ALA A 144 -13.18 17.11 5.95
N SER A 145 -14.31 17.52 5.39
CA SER A 145 -14.56 17.64 3.95
C SER A 145 -14.42 19.07 3.41
N SER A 146 -14.38 20.08 4.30
CA SER A 146 -14.66 21.47 3.91
C SER A 146 -13.57 22.19 3.10
N ARG A 147 -14.04 23.07 2.20
CA ARG A 147 -13.22 24.06 1.47
C ARG A 147 -12.62 25.12 2.40
N SER A 148 -13.28 25.39 3.53
CA SER A 148 -12.87 26.42 4.50
C SER A 148 -11.75 25.98 5.46
N LEU A 149 -11.66 24.69 5.79
CA LEU A 149 -10.49 24.16 6.51
C LEU A 149 -9.24 24.18 5.63
N ARG A 150 -9.42 24.04 4.30
CA ARG A 150 -8.34 24.23 3.31
C ARG A 150 -7.90 25.70 3.18
N SER A 151 -8.73 26.70 3.52
CA SER A 151 -8.32 28.11 3.58
C SER A 151 -7.65 28.53 4.90
N LEU A 152 -7.74 27.72 5.97
CA LEU A 152 -6.92 27.92 7.18
C LEU A 152 -5.45 27.66 6.87
N GLY A 153 -4.55 28.40 7.53
CA GLY A 153 -3.12 28.12 7.48
C GLY A 153 -2.80 26.73 8.04
N GLN A 154 -1.83 26.04 7.42
CA GLN A 154 -1.44 24.68 7.80
C GLN A 154 -1.27 24.46 9.33
N PRO A 155 -0.51 25.30 10.09
CA PRO A 155 -0.38 25.10 11.53
C PRO A 155 -1.69 25.28 12.32
N GLN A 156 -2.61 26.15 11.89
CA GLN A 156 -3.93 26.28 12.53
C GLN A 156 -4.78 25.02 12.30
N ARG A 157 -4.73 24.51 11.07
CA ARG A 157 -5.45 23.33 10.61
C ARG A 157 -4.99 22.06 11.33
N ASP A 158 -3.68 21.88 11.46
CA ASP A 158 -3.08 20.72 12.12
C ASP A 158 -3.39 20.78 13.63
N ASN A 159 -3.27 21.95 14.27
CA ASN A 159 -3.65 22.16 15.67
C ASN A 159 -5.15 21.86 15.94
N LEU A 160 -6.03 22.20 14.98
CA LEU A 160 -7.46 21.91 15.04
C LEU A 160 -7.71 20.39 15.05
N LEU A 161 -7.12 19.66 14.09
CA LEU A 161 -7.30 18.21 13.95
C LEU A 161 -6.75 17.45 15.17
N HIS A 162 -5.53 17.77 15.63
CA HIS A 162 -4.95 17.19 16.85
C HIS A 162 -5.81 17.48 18.10
N SER A 163 -6.42 18.68 18.18
CA SER A 163 -7.31 19.03 19.29
C SER A 163 -8.60 18.19 19.27
N VAL A 164 -9.19 17.98 18.09
CA VAL A 164 -10.38 17.12 17.92
C VAL A 164 -10.05 15.66 18.19
N GLU A 165 -8.94 15.13 17.66
CA GLU A 165 -8.50 13.75 17.90
C GLU A 165 -8.30 13.46 19.39
N ARG A 166 -7.59 14.33 20.10
CA ARG A 166 -7.39 14.23 21.56
C ARG A 166 -8.72 14.29 22.33
N ILE A 167 -9.70 15.08 21.88
CA ILE A 167 -11.02 15.16 22.52
C ILE A 167 -11.82 13.88 22.29
N LEU A 168 -11.85 13.38 21.06
CA LEU A 168 -12.51 12.11 20.74
C LEU A 168 -11.86 10.96 21.53
N GLN A 169 -10.52 10.82 21.51
CA GLN A 169 -9.79 9.80 22.28
C GLN A 169 -10.01 9.87 23.80
N SER A 170 -10.15 11.07 24.39
CA SER A 170 -10.27 11.25 25.86
C SER A 170 -11.70 11.31 26.39
N ARG A 171 -12.71 11.44 25.53
CA ARG A 171 -14.13 11.63 25.93
C ARG A 171 -15.10 10.65 25.29
N SER A 172 -14.72 9.99 24.21
CA SER A 172 -15.51 8.93 23.57
C SER A 172 -15.32 7.59 24.30
N PRO A 173 -16.39 6.80 24.55
CA PRO A 173 -16.24 5.40 24.93
C PRO A 173 -15.94 4.50 23.70
N PHE A 174 -16.06 5.04 22.49
CA PHE A 174 -15.78 4.38 21.23
C PHE A 174 -14.29 4.52 20.87
N PRO A 175 -13.57 3.43 20.52
CA PRO A 175 -12.15 3.49 20.15
C PRO A 175 -11.88 4.36 18.92
N VAL A 176 -10.85 5.20 19.03
CA VAL A 176 -10.33 6.10 17.99
C VAL A 176 -8.85 5.79 17.81
N ALA A 177 -8.45 5.26 16.65
CA ALA A 177 -7.05 5.00 16.35
C ALA A 177 -6.30 6.30 15.97
N LEU A 178 -4.98 6.36 16.14
CA LEU A 178 -4.19 7.47 15.59
C LEU A 178 -4.40 7.60 14.07
N GLY A 179 -4.61 8.83 13.60
CA GLY A 179 -4.92 9.11 12.19
C GLY A 179 -6.38 8.83 11.81
N SER A 180 -7.27 8.61 12.79
CA SER A 180 -8.71 8.49 12.52
C SER A 180 -9.38 9.83 12.28
N VAL A 181 -8.71 10.95 12.57
CA VAL A 181 -9.21 12.33 12.37
C VAL A 181 -8.34 13.02 11.34
N GLU A 182 -8.78 13.02 10.07
CA GLU A 182 -8.03 13.61 8.96
C GLU A 182 -8.92 14.49 8.08
N ILE A 183 -8.29 15.32 7.25
CA ILE A 183 -8.98 15.95 6.13
C ILE A 183 -9.09 14.94 4.98
N MET A 184 -10.27 14.92 4.37
CA MET A 184 -10.57 14.08 3.22
C MET A 184 -9.65 14.45 2.04
N LYS A 185 -8.88 13.47 1.57
CA LYS A 185 -7.93 13.61 0.46
C LYS A 185 -8.69 13.77 -0.87
N PRO A 186 -8.14 14.48 -1.87
CA PRO A 186 -8.78 14.60 -3.18
C PRO A 186 -9.13 13.22 -3.76
N GLY A 187 -10.40 13.01 -4.10
CA GLY A 187 -10.95 11.75 -4.62
C GLY A 187 -11.01 10.57 -3.64
N GLU A 188 -10.90 10.80 -2.33
CA GLU A 188 -11.15 9.76 -1.31
C GLU A 188 -12.65 9.45 -1.21
N ASP A 189 -13.53 10.44 -1.43
CA ASP A 189 -14.99 10.30 -1.39
C ASP A 189 -15.54 9.36 -2.47
N ILE A 190 -15.01 9.45 -3.70
CA ILE A 190 -15.41 8.53 -4.77
C ILE A 190 -14.85 7.12 -4.55
N MET A 191 -13.62 6.98 -4.03
CA MET A 191 -13.07 5.67 -3.66
C MET A 191 -13.91 4.98 -2.58
N PHE A 192 -14.34 5.70 -1.53
CA PHE A 192 -15.30 5.16 -0.57
C PHE A 192 -16.67 4.87 -1.20
N SER A 193 -17.14 5.72 -2.12
CA SER A 193 -18.40 5.47 -2.84
C SER A 193 -18.35 4.17 -3.66
N TRP A 194 -17.17 3.80 -4.18
CA TRP A 194 -16.92 2.50 -4.81
C TRP A 194 -16.93 1.33 -3.82
N VAL A 195 -16.29 1.47 -2.64
CA VAL A 195 -16.34 0.45 -1.59
C VAL A 195 -17.79 0.16 -1.17
N ALA A 196 -18.59 1.21 -1.00
CA ALA A 196 -20.01 1.06 -0.70
C ALA A 196 -20.81 0.47 -1.87
N ALA A 197 -20.52 0.84 -3.12
CA ALA A 197 -21.16 0.26 -4.30
C ALA A 197 -20.93 -1.26 -4.38
N ARG A 198 -19.67 -1.68 -4.28
CA ARG A 198 -19.24 -3.08 -4.20
C ARG A 198 -19.94 -3.84 -3.08
N HIS A 199 -20.02 -3.25 -1.88
CA HIS A 199 -20.58 -3.90 -0.70
C HIS A 199 -22.12 -3.98 -0.71
N LEU A 200 -22.81 -2.96 -1.23
CA LEU A 200 -24.28 -2.91 -1.25
C LEU A 200 -24.91 -3.71 -2.39
N LEU A 201 -24.17 -3.91 -3.49
CA LEU A 201 -24.65 -4.67 -4.65
C LEU A 201 -24.12 -6.11 -4.69
N GLU A 202 -23.21 -6.46 -3.77
CA GLU A 202 -22.50 -7.74 -3.70
C GLU A 202 -21.71 -8.08 -4.99
N ASP A 203 -21.40 -7.07 -5.82
CA ASP A 203 -20.67 -7.19 -7.09
C ASP A 203 -19.20 -6.80 -6.94
N SER A 204 -18.31 -7.70 -7.37
CA SER A 204 -16.85 -7.52 -7.32
C SER A 204 -16.25 -6.57 -8.35
N ASN A 205 -16.98 -6.17 -9.41
CA ASN A 205 -16.44 -5.32 -10.48
C ASN A 205 -17.48 -4.27 -10.92
N ILE A 206 -17.59 -3.20 -10.14
CA ILE A 206 -18.47 -2.06 -10.40
C ILE A 206 -17.66 -0.78 -10.69
N ALA A 207 -18.19 0.07 -11.56
CA ALA A 207 -17.73 1.44 -11.78
C ALA A 207 -18.69 2.45 -11.15
N VAL A 208 -18.15 3.55 -10.63
CA VAL A 208 -18.94 4.66 -10.08
C VAL A 208 -18.61 5.94 -10.84
N LEU A 209 -19.66 6.61 -11.33
CA LEU A 209 -19.59 7.93 -11.95
C LEU A 209 -20.34 8.95 -11.08
N LEU A 210 -19.65 10.03 -10.73
CA LEU A 210 -20.17 11.08 -9.87
C LEU A 210 -20.13 12.42 -10.62
N LEU A 211 -21.27 13.12 -10.64
CA LEU A 211 -21.35 14.50 -11.14
C LEU A 211 -21.74 15.41 -9.98
N SER A 212 -20.82 16.29 -9.60
CA SER A 212 -21.07 17.34 -8.60
C SER A 212 -21.37 18.67 -9.30
N GLU A 213 -21.53 19.74 -8.51
CA GLU A 213 -21.65 21.10 -9.04
C GLU A 213 -20.36 21.58 -9.71
N SER A 214 -19.20 21.15 -9.21
CA SER A 214 -17.86 21.67 -9.56
C SER A 214 -17.02 20.75 -10.43
N ASP A 215 -17.23 19.44 -10.32
CA ASP A 215 -16.38 18.41 -10.90
C ASP A 215 -17.21 17.19 -11.34
N THR A 216 -16.62 16.39 -12.21
CA THR A 216 -17.08 15.03 -12.48
C THR A 216 -15.95 14.03 -12.29
N GLN A 217 -16.28 12.85 -11.78
CA GLN A 217 -15.31 11.88 -11.27
C GLN A 217 -15.70 10.45 -11.67
N LEU A 218 -14.69 9.62 -11.94
CA LEU A 218 -14.80 8.22 -12.29
C LEU A 218 -13.87 7.38 -11.40
N VAL A 219 -14.36 6.24 -10.92
CA VAL A 219 -13.52 5.21 -10.30
C VAL A 219 -14.02 3.80 -10.64
N PHE A 220 -13.09 2.87 -10.87
CA PHE A 220 -13.36 1.43 -10.98
C PHE A 220 -12.09 0.61 -10.72
N GLU A 221 -12.21 -0.72 -10.66
CA GLU A 221 -11.09 -1.67 -10.61
C GLU A 221 -10.92 -2.29 -12.02
N PRO A 222 -9.91 -1.90 -12.82
CA PRO A 222 -9.75 -2.41 -14.18
C PRO A 222 -9.41 -3.92 -14.21
N SER A 223 -9.95 -4.64 -15.20
CA SER A 223 -9.73 -6.09 -15.33
C SER A 223 -8.31 -6.47 -15.78
N MET A 224 -7.55 -5.51 -16.32
CA MET A 224 -6.17 -5.66 -16.78
C MET A 224 -5.25 -4.69 -16.05
N GLY A 225 -3.96 -5.05 -15.95
CA GLY A 225 -2.94 -4.20 -15.34
C GLY A 225 -2.81 -2.86 -16.06
N PHE A 226 -2.71 -1.79 -15.27
CA PHE A 226 -2.57 -0.41 -15.71
C PHE A 226 -1.54 0.29 -14.80
N ASP A 227 -0.69 1.12 -15.39
CA ASP A 227 0.47 1.70 -14.68
C ASP A 227 0.22 3.15 -14.19
N ASP A 228 -0.63 3.92 -14.90
CA ASP A 228 -0.98 5.31 -14.55
C ASP A 228 -2.20 5.41 -13.61
N ASP A 229 -2.21 6.40 -12.71
CA ASP A 229 -3.37 6.73 -11.87
C ASP A 229 -3.94 5.58 -11.03
N LYS A 230 -3.02 4.82 -10.44
CA LYS A 230 -3.27 3.64 -9.64
C LYS A 230 -3.39 3.96 -8.14
N TYR A 231 -4.56 3.76 -7.57
CA TYR A 231 -4.90 4.10 -6.17
C TYR A 231 -5.25 2.84 -5.35
N PRO A 232 -4.31 2.28 -4.56
CA PRO A 232 -4.57 1.08 -3.79
C PRO A 232 -5.50 1.35 -2.60
N ILE A 233 -6.52 0.51 -2.42
CA ILE A 233 -7.40 0.52 -1.25
C ILE A 233 -7.45 -0.87 -0.60
N ARG A 234 -7.24 -0.93 0.72
CA ARG A 234 -7.24 -2.19 1.47
C ARG A 234 -8.62 -2.48 2.05
N LEU A 235 -9.15 -3.67 1.74
CA LEU A 235 -10.39 -4.23 2.27
C LEU A 235 -10.09 -5.60 2.90
N GLY A 236 -10.01 -5.63 4.24
CA GLY A 236 -9.60 -6.78 5.03
C GLY A 236 -8.17 -7.24 4.69
N ASN A 237 -8.07 -8.39 4.03
CA ASN A 237 -6.80 -9.00 3.62
C ASN A 237 -6.49 -8.85 2.12
N ARG A 238 -7.30 -8.11 1.36
CA ARG A 238 -7.05 -7.81 -0.06
C ARG A 238 -6.77 -6.32 -0.25
N THR A 239 -5.87 -6.03 -1.19
CA THR A 239 -5.67 -4.68 -1.73
C THR A 239 -6.28 -4.67 -3.12
N HIS A 240 -7.13 -3.68 -3.38
CA HIS A 240 -7.77 -3.42 -4.66
C HIS A 240 -7.09 -2.22 -5.30
N ASP A 241 -6.72 -2.34 -6.56
CA ASP A 241 -5.99 -1.31 -7.29
C ASP A 241 -6.96 -0.52 -8.15
N LEU A 242 -7.42 0.64 -7.66
CA LEU A 242 -8.45 1.42 -8.33
C LEU A 242 -7.85 2.40 -9.32
N TYR A 243 -8.43 2.44 -10.52
CA TYR A 243 -8.22 3.54 -11.46
C TYR A 243 -9.19 4.67 -11.13
N ARG A 244 -8.70 5.91 -11.11
CA ARG A 244 -9.50 7.08 -10.72
C ARG A 244 -9.20 8.31 -11.59
N ARG A 245 -10.24 8.98 -12.05
CA ARG A 245 -10.16 10.28 -12.76
C ARG A 245 -11.05 11.32 -12.09
N ILE A 246 -10.57 12.56 -12.05
CA ILE A 246 -11.28 13.74 -11.57
C ILE A 246 -11.11 14.82 -12.63
N PHE A 247 -12.22 15.38 -13.11
CA PHE A 247 -12.26 16.49 -14.03
C PHE A 247 -12.79 17.72 -13.28
N GLU A 248 -11.85 18.48 -12.70
CA GLU A 248 -12.16 19.75 -12.04
C GLU A 248 -12.75 20.75 -13.04
N HIS A 249 -13.61 21.66 -12.57
CA HIS A 249 -14.35 22.63 -13.38
C HIS A 249 -15.27 22.03 -14.46
N ASN A 250 -15.51 20.71 -14.43
CA ASN A 250 -16.40 19.99 -15.34
C ASN A 250 -17.62 19.40 -14.60
N GLY A 251 -18.00 19.98 -13.46
CA GLY A 251 -19.28 19.70 -12.80
C GLY A 251 -20.46 20.41 -13.48
N LEU A 252 -21.68 20.06 -13.08
CA LEU A 252 -22.90 20.50 -13.76
C LEU A 252 -23.01 22.03 -13.85
N ARG A 253 -22.74 22.74 -12.76
CA ARG A 253 -22.81 24.21 -12.72
C ARG A 253 -21.74 24.85 -13.60
N SER A 254 -20.51 24.34 -13.55
CA SER A 254 -19.40 24.85 -14.35
C SER A 254 -19.59 24.57 -15.85
N LEU A 255 -20.17 23.44 -16.23
CA LEU A 255 -20.51 23.13 -17.62
C LEU A 255 -21.68 23.98 -18.12
N ARG A 256 -22.76 24.15 -17.32
CA ARG A 256 -23.86 25.09 -17.63
C ARG A 256 -23.31 26.49 -17.94
N GLN A 257 -22.47 27.02 -17.06
CA GLN A 257 -21.89 28.35 -17.22
C GLN A 257 -21.08 28.45 -18.53
N GLN A 258 -20.20 27.50 -18.81
CA GLN A 258 -19.38 27.48 -20.03
C GLN A 258 -20.21 27.37 -21.32
N VAL A 259 -21.29 26.57 -21.32
CA VAL A 259 -22.20 26.47 -22.47
C VAL A 259 -22.93 27.80 -22.68
N ASN A 260 -23.44 28.41 -21.62
CA ASN A 260 -24.16 29.67 -21.71
C ASN A 260 -23.27 30.87 -22.10
N GLU A 261 -22.02 30.91 -21.62
CA GLU A 261 -20.98 31.84 -22.10
C GLU A 261 -20.64 31.60 -23.58
N ARG A 262 -20.57 30.34 -24.03
CA ARG A 262 -20.33 29.98 -25.44
C ARG A 262 -21.48 30.43 -26.35
N VAL A 263 -22.74 30.22 -25.95
CA VAL A 263 -23.92 30.69 -26.69
C VAL A 263 -23.94 32.22 -26.79
N ALA A 264 -23.79 32.92 -25.66
CA ALA A 264 -23.81 34.38 -25.65
C ALA A 264 -22.65 35.01 -26.45
N ALA A 265 -21.46 34.39 -26.44
CA ALA A 265 -20.34 34.84 -27.27
C ALA A 265 -20.63 34.72 -28.79
N LEU A 266 -21.33 33.67 -29.22
CA LEU A 266 -21.72 33.50 -30.63
C LEU A 266 -22.74 34.58 -31.06
N VAL A 267 -23.68 34.93 -30.18
CA VAL A 267 -24.64 36.03 -30.42
C VAL A 267 -23.94 37.39 -30.42
N ALA A 268 -22.99 37.64 -29.52
CA ALA A 268 -22.21 38.89 -29.49
C ALA A 268 -21.39 39.12 -30.78
N ILE A 269 -20.81 38.06 -31.36
CA ILE A 269 -20.11 38.10 -32.66
C ILE A 269 -21.05 38.50 -33.81
N SER A 270 -22.36 38.28 -33.65
CA SER A 270 -23.38 38.61 -34.66
C SER A 270 -23.76 40.09 -34.70
N GLY A 271 -23.15 40.92 -33.83
CA GLY A 271 -23.20 42.39 -33.90
C GLY A 271 -24.34 43.07 -33.17
N THR A 272 -25.25 42.32 -32.54
CA THR A 272 -26.37 42.86 -31.75
C THR A 272 -26.22 42.54 -30.26
N PRO A 273 -25.84 43.52 -29.41
CA PRO A 273 -25.89 43.36 -27.96
C PRO A 273 -27.34 43.46 -27.47
N THR A 274 -28.08 42.38 -27.59
CA THR A 274 -29.45 42.24 -27.05
C THR A 274 -29.43 41.63 -25.65
N ALA A 275 -30.31 42.12 -24.78
CA ALA A 275 -30.54 41.49 -23.47
C ALA A 275 -31.22 40.11 -23.60
N VAL A 276 -31.75 39.77 -24.78
CA VAL A 276 -32.30 38.45 -25.11
C VAL A 276 -31.28 37.69 -25.97
N VAL A 277 -31.01 36.44 -25.60
CA VAL A 277 -30.07 35.54 -26.26
C VAL A 277 -30.82 34.25 -26.61
N SER A 278 -31.07 34.00 -27.90
CA SER A 278 -31.65 32.74 -28.35
C SER A 278 -30.69 31.59 -28.01
N ASN A 279 -31.16 30.61 -27.25
CA ASN A 279 -30.33 29.56 -26.66
C ASN A 279 -30.97 28.17 -26.89
N PRO A 280 -30.36 27.29 -27.70
CA PRO A 280 -30.94 25.98 -28.01
C PRO A 280 -30.98 25.01 -26.82
N CYS A 281 -30.25 25.33 -25.75
CA CYS A 281 -30.19 24.53 -24.52
C CYS A 281 -31.25 24.91 -23.47
N ILE A 282 -32.08 25.92 -23.75
CA ILE A 282 -33.33 26.17 -23.03
C ILE A 282 -34.44 25.38 -23.75
N ALA A 283 -35.37 24.79 -23.00
CA ALA A 283 -36.46 24.03 -23.61
C ALA A 283 -37.31 24.88 -24.58
N LYS A 284 -37.85 24.26 -25.62
CA LYS A 284 -38.71 24.91 -26.61
C LYS A 284 -39.90 25.59 -25.94
N ASP A 285 -40.35 26.72 -26.50
CA ASP A 285 -41.46 27.54 -26.00
C ASP A 285 -41.30 28.04 -24.55
N THR A 286 -40.06 28.13 -24.04
CA THR A 286 -39.74 28.65 -22.69
C THR A 286 -38.53 29.59 -22.70
N SER A 287 -38.37 30.37 -21.62
CA SER A 287 -37.21 31.25 -21.42
C SER A 287 -36.82 31.36 -19.94
N GLU A 288 -35.55 31.66 -19.66
CA GLU A 288 -34.99 31.74 -18.30
C GLU A 288 -34.02 32.92 -18.17
N HIS A 289 -34.16 33.73 -17.11
CA HIS A 289 -33.20 34.80 -16.81
C HIS A 289 -31.91 34.23 -16.22
N MET A 290 -30.75 34.64 -16.74
CA MET A 290 -29.45 34.13 -16.30
C MET A 290 -28.35 35.18 -16.35
N THR A 291 -27.52 35.25 -15.30
CA THR A 291 -26.30 36.07 -15.28
C THR A 291 -25.15 35.35 -16.00
N ILE A 292 -24.56 35.99 -17.01
CA ILE A 292 -23.45 35.47 -17.81
C ILE A 292 -22.19 36.32 -17.57
N ARG A 293 -21.01 35.68 -17.52
CA ARG A 293 -19.72 36.36 -17.33
C ARG A 293 -18.89 36.32 -18.60
N LEU A 294 -19.14 37.26 -19.52
CA LEU A 294 -18.40 37.38 -20.78
C LEU A 294 -16.99 38.01 -20.61
N GLY A 295 -16.13 37.35 -19.82
CA GLY A 295 -14.66 37.49 -19.86
C GLY A 295 -14.00 38.86 -19.62
N SER A 296 -14.75 39.96 -19.45
CA SER A 296 -14.19 41.30 -19.29
C SER A 296 -13.74 41.55 -17.85
N GLN A 297 -12.52 42.07 -17.68
CA GLN A 297 -12.00 42.40 -16.34
C GLN A 297 -12.75 43.58 -15.70
N ASP A 298 -13.47 44.38 -16.49
CA ASP A 298 -14.23 45.55 -16.04
C ASP A 298 -15.59 45.23 -15.39
N ARG A 299 -16.11 44.00 -15.51
CA ARG A 299 -17.42 43.60 -14.94
C ARG A 299 -17.39 42.23 -14.23
N PRO A 300 -16.78 42.13 -13.03
CA PRO A 300 -16.67 40.85 -12.29
C PRO A 300 -18.02 40.26 -11.81
N GLN A 301 -19.10 41.04 -11.80
CA GLN A 301 -20.43 40.55 -11.41
C GLN A 301 -21.12 39.71 -12.50
N GLY A 302 -20.81 39.94 -13.78
CA GLY A 302 -21.55 39.44 -14.93
C GLY A 302 -22.75 40.33 -15.30
N ASP A 303 -23.24 40.18 -16.52
CA ASP A 303 -24.43 40.88 -17.03
C ASP A 303 -25.62 39.90 -17.08
N GLU A 304 -26.84 40.39 -16.89
CA GLU A 304 -28.07 39.57 -16.93
C GLU A 304 -28.65 39.49 -18.34
N TYR A 305 -28.99 38.27 -18.77
CA TYR A 305 -29.58 37.99 -20.08
C TYR A 305 -30.81 37.10 -19.93
N LEU A 306 -31.83 37.34 -20.76
CA LEU A 306 -32.93 36.42 -20.99
C LEU A 306 -32.49 35.36 -21.99
N MET A 307 -32.33 34.12 -21.54
CA MET A 307 -32.04 32.98 -22.40
C MET A 307 -33.35 32.47 -22.99
N ASP A 308 -33.53 32.63 -24.30
CA ASP A 308 -34.77 32.31 -25.00
C ASP A 308 -34.67 30.99 -25.77
N GLY A 309 -35.42 29.98 -25.34
CA GLY A 309 -35.57 28.70 -26.03
C GLY A 309 -36.74 28.68 -27.01
N THR A 310 -37.57 29.72 -27.09
CA THR A 310 -38.89 29.68 -27.76
C THR A 310 -38.85 29.08 -29.16
N THR A 311 -37.95 29.58 -30.01
CA THR A 311 -37.89 29.20 -31.44
C THR A 311 -36.81 28.16 -31.80
N ILE A 312 -35.80 27.96 -30.95
CA ILE A 312 -34.64 27.11 -31.25
C ILE A 312 -34.30 26.06 -30.18
N GLY A 313 -35.08 25.99 -29.10
CA GLY A 313 -34.90 25.03 -28.01
C GLY A 313 -34.99 23.60 -28.53
N GLY A 314 -33.94 22.81 -28.32
CA GLY A 314 -33.84 21.50 -28.93
C GLY A 314 -32.53 20.78 -28.63
N TYR A 315 -32.66 19.50 -28.29
CA TYR A 315 -31.54 18.65 -27.88
C TYR A 315 -30.43 18.58 -28.92
N ASP A 316 -30.73 18.38 -30.21
CA ASP A 316 -29.67 18.14 -31.21
C ASP A 316 -28.80 19.41 -31.41
N ALA A 317 -29.43 20.58 -31.47
CA ALA A 317 -28.74 21.87 -31.53
C ALA A 317 -27.94 22.15 -30.23
N CYS A 318 -28.54 21.91 -29.06
CA CYS A 318 -27.83 22.04 -27.78
C CYS A 318 -26.62 21.10 -27.68
N SER A 319 -26.77 19.85 -28.12
CA SER A 319 -25.74 18.81 -28.01
C SER A 319 -24.46 19.19 -28.76
N THR A 320 -24.60 19.89 -29.88
CA THR A 320 -23.48 20.44 -30.65
C THR A 320 -22.69 21.47 -29.83
N VAL A 321 -23.38 22.39 -29.13
CA VAL A 321 -22.72 23.39 -28.27
C VAL A 321 -22.08 22.75 -27.03
N VAL A 322 -22.72 21.72 -26.47
CA VAL A 322 -22.20 20.95 -25.33
C VAL A 322 -20.94 20.19 -25.73
N ASP A 323 -20.91 19.54 -26.90
CA ASP A 323 -19.71 18.87 -27.42
C ASP A 323 -18.56 19.86 -27.67
N ASP A 324 -18.85 21.05 -28.18
CA ASP A 324 -17.91 22.16 -28.37
C ASP A 324 -17.22 22.57 -27.05
N VAL A 325 -17.96 22.53 -25.94
CA VAL A 325 -17.45 22.80 -24.58
C VAL A 325 -16.66 21.60 -24.05
N LEU A 326 -17.23 20.40 -24.12
CA LEU A 326 -16.60 19.17 -23.61
C LEU A 326 -15.30 18.83 -24.36
N ALA A 327 -15.20 19.12 -25.65
CA ALA A 327 -14.00 18.87 -26.46
C ALA A 327 -12.74 19.53 -25.86
N LYS A 328 -12.87 20.69 -25.21
CA LYS A 328 -11.76 21.40 -24.55
C LYS A 328 -11.09 20.57 -23.45
N THR A 329 -11.84 19.70 -22.78
CA THR A 329 -11.35 18.85 -21.69
C THR A 329 -11.18 17.39 -22.12
N PHE A 330 -12.15 16.83 -22.84
CA PHE A 330 -12.27 15.38 -23.05
C PHE A 330 -11.68 14.85 -24.36
N HIS A 331 -11.40 15.72 -25.35
CA HIS A 331 -10.88 15.27 -26.66
C HIS A 331 -9.53 14.56 -26.54
N ASN A 332 -8.61 15.12 -25.75
CA ASN A 332 -7.28 14.56 -25.50
C ASN A 332 -7.17 13.82 -24.15
N ALA A 333 -8.27 13.62 -23.42
CA ALA A 333 -8.23 12.93 -22.13
C ALA A 333 -7.94 11.44 -22.33
N ASN A 334 -6.90 10.95 -21.64
CA ASN A 334 -6.60 9.52 -21.58
C ASN A 334 -7.46 8.87 -20.49
N ILE A 335 -8.62 8.33 -20.89
CA ILE A 335 -9.57 7.65 -20.02
C ILE A 335 -9.53 6.16 -20.35
N LEU A 336 -9.12 5.32 -19.38
CA LEU A 336 -9.23 3.87 -19.51
C LEU A 336 -10.69 3.46 -19.77
N PRO A 337 -10.95 2.56 -20.72
CA PRO A 337 -12.30 2.08 -21.00
C PRO A 337 -12.85 1.29 -19.82
N ILE A 338 -14.16 1.41 -19.59
CA ILE A 338 -14.88 0.58 -18.61
C ILE A 338 -15.31 -0.70 -19.32
N ASP A 339 -14.83 -1.85 -18.85
CA ASP A 339 -15.02 -3.15 -19.52
C ASP A 339 -16.50 -3.55 -19.66
N HIS A 340 -16.80 -4.34 -20.69
CA HIS A 340 -18.16 -4.79 -20.98
C HIS A 340 -18.53 -6.10 -20.27
N PRO A 341 -18.46 -6.12 -18.93
CA PRO A 341 -19.69 -6.37 -18.17
C PRO A 341 -19.87 -5.48 -16.92
N THR A 342 -18.92 -4.61 -16.58
CA THR A 342 -18.87 -3.82 -15.34
C THR A 342 -20.07 -2.88 -15.19
N PRO A 343 -21.03 -3.10 -14.25
CA PRO A 343 -22.10 -2.14 -14.00
C PRO A 343 -21.57 -0.74 -13.68
N ILE A 344 -22.29 0.29 -14.10
CA ILE A 344 -21.90 1.69 -13.91
C ILE A 344 -22.99 2.37 -13.06
N TRP A 345 -22.68 2.73 -11.81
CA TRP A 345 -23.61 3.48 -10.97
C TRP A 345 -23.39 4.99 -11.12
N LEU A 346 -24.40 5.68 -11.67
CA LEU A 346 -24.46 7.13 -11.76
C LEU A 346 -24.93 7.74 -10.44
N LYS A 347 -24.28 8.82 -9.99
CA LYS A 347 -24.52 9.43 -8.66
C LYS A 347 -24.59 10.96 -8.68
N ARG A 348 -25.22 11.51 -7.64
CA ARG A 348 -25.47 12.95 -7.42
C ARG A 348 -26.22 13.55 -8.62
N GLN A 349 -25.72 14.60 -9.27
CA GLN A 349 -26.49 15.34 -10.28
C GLN A 349 -26.92 14.49 -11.48
N PHE A 350 -26.24 13.38 -11.78
CA PHE A 350 -26.77 12.38 -12.71
C PHE A 350 -28.13 11.83 -12.24
N THR A 351 -28.19 11.28 -11.03
CA THR A 351 -29.41 10.76 -10.40
C THR A 351 -30.45 11.86 -10.23
N ASP A 352 -30.06 13.00 -9.66
CA ASP A 352 -30.97 14.09 -9.28
C ASP A 352 -31.73 14.69 -10.48
N ARG A 353 -31.22 14.50 -11.71
CA ARG A 353 -31.84 14.94 -12.97
C ARG A 353 -32.51 13.84 -13.77
N ILE A 354 -32.05 12.60 -13.67
CA ILE A 354 -32.63 11.46 -14.41
C ILE A 354 -33.77 10.81 -13.62
N ALA A 355 -33.56 10.45 -12.35
CA ALA A 355 -34.49 9.62 -11.58
C ALA A 355 -35.93 10.19 -11.49
N PRO A 356 -36.15 11.50 -11.33
CA PRO A 356 -37.52 12.06 -11.32
C PRO A 356 -38.32 11.89 -12.62
N LEU A 357 -37.65 11.56 -13.74
CA LEU A 357 -38.26 11.43 -15.07
C LEU A 357 -38.49 9.96 -15.48
N LEU A 358 -38.18 9.00 -14.60
CA LEU A 358 -38.31 7.56 -14.84
C LEU A 358 -39.55 6.93 -14.17
N VAL A 359 -40.42 7.75 -13.55
CA VAL A 359 -41.43 7.31 -12.57
C VAL A 359 -42.71 6.74 -13.20
N ASP A 360 -42.79 6.64 -14.53
CA ASP A 360 -43.99 6.14 -15.21
C ASP A 360 -44.09 4.60 -15.21
N ASN A 361 -45.11 4.11 -14.51
CA ASN A 361 -45.71 2.77 -14.58
C ASN A 361 -44.87 1.54 -14.20
N ASP A 362 -43.55 1.64 -14.02
CA ASP A 362 -42.76 0.55 -13.42
C ASP A 362 -42.96 0.50 -11.89
N PRO A 363 -43.08 -0.69 -11.27
CA PRO A 363 -43.08 -0.82 -9.81
C PRO A 363 -41.75 -0.32 -9.24
N GLU A 364 -41.78 0.27 -8.03
CA GLU A 364 -40.56 0.75 -7.36
C GLU A 364 -39.47 -0.34 -7.41
N PRO A 365 -38.27 -0.05 -7.94
CA PRO A 365 -37.25 -1.07 -8.13
C PRO A 365 -36.90 -1.70 -6.78
N GLU A 366 -36.86 -3.03 -6.70
CA GLU A 366 -36.70 -3.80 -5.44
C GLU A 366 -35.49 -3.36 -4.57
N ARG A 367 -34.52 -2.70 -5.19
CA ARG A 367 -33.29 -2.21 -4.56
C ARG A 367 -33.16 -0.68 -4.56
N GLY A 368 -34.12 0.11 -5.02
CA GLY A 368 -34.01 1.58 -5.11
C GLY A 368 -33.03 2.10 -6.19
N LEU A 369 -32.51 1.21 -7.04
CA LEU A 369 -31.73 1.53 -8.23
C LEU A 369 -32.45 0.97 -9.47
N GLN A 370 -32.59 1.78 -10.51
CA GLN A 370 -33.17 1.39 -11.80
C GLN A 370 -32.05 1.26 -12.85
N ALA A 371 -32.07 0.18 -13.62
CA ALA A 371 -31.17 0.01 -14.76
C ALA A 371 -31.81 0.65 -16.01
N ILE A 372 -31.06 1.52 -16.69
CA ILE A 372 -31.47 2.15 -17.95
C ILE A 372 -30.31 2.17 -18.95
N THR A 373 -30.59 2.33 -20.23
CA THR A 373 -29.54 2.56 -21.25
C THR A 373 -29.17 4.03 -21.35
N VAL A 374 -27.94 4.32 -21.83
CA VAL A 374 -27.53 5.70 -22.19
C VAL A 374 -28.46 6.30 -23.25
N ASP A 375 -28.98 5.49 -24.19
CA ASP A 375 -30.00 5.90 -25.18
C ASP A 375 -31.31 6.35 -24.52
N LYS A 376 -31.74 5.74 -23.40
CA LYS A 376 -32.92 6.21 -22.65
C LYS A 376 -32.68 7.60 -22.06
N ILE A 377 -31.46 7.91 -21.62
CA ILE A 377 -31.07 9.28 -21.19
C ILE A 377 -31.12 10.25 -22.38
N ALA A 378 -30.67 9.84 -23.57
CA ALA A 378 -30.78 10.63 -24.79
C ALA A 378 -32.24 10.92 -25.18
N TRP A 379 -33.13 9.95 -24.99
CA TRP A 379 -34.57 10.11 -25.21
C TRP A 379 -35.20 11.07 -24.19
N LEU A 380 -34.87 10.94 -22.90
CA LEU A 380 -35.33 11.87 -21.85
C LEU A 380 -34.87 13.31 -22.14
N ALA A 381 -33.61 13.49 -22.57
CA ALA A 381 -33.08 14.79 -22.93
C ALA A 381 -33.86 15.43 -24.09
N ARG A 382 -34.20 14.64 -25.14
CA ARG A 382 -35.06 15.11 -26.24
C ARG A 382 -36.46 15.49 -25.78
N ALA A 383 -37.11 14.66 -24.96
CA ALA A 383 -38.44 14.94 -24.44
C ALA A 383 -38.48 16.21 -23.57
N VAL A 384 -37.48 16.40 -22.68
CA VAL A 384 -37.38 17.63 -21.88
C VAL A 384 -37.09 18.85 -22.76
N CYS A 385 -36.18 18.77 -23.74
CA CYS A 385 -35.88 19.90 -24.61
C CYS A 385 -37.02 20.28 -25.57
N ALA A 386 -37.94 19.36 -25.88
CA ALA A 386 -39.07 19.61 -26.79
C ALA A 386 -40.19 20.51 -26.23
N GLY A 387 -40.14 20.83 -24.93
CA GLY A 387 -41.02 21.84 -24.31
C GLY A 387 -42.39 21.33 -23.83
N PRO A 388 -43.22 22.24 -23.28
CA PRO A 388 -44.42 21.89 -22.51
C PRO A 388 -45.46 21.00 -23.22
N GLU A 389 -45.58 21.12 -24.54
CA GLU A 389 -46.48 20.30 -25.37
C GLU A 389 -46.13 18.81 -25.23
N VAL A 390 -44.85 18.46 -25.37
CA VAL A 390 -44.36 17.08 -25.23
C VAL A 390 -44.32 16.62 -23.77
N TRP A 391 -44.14 17.55 -22.82
CA TRP A 391 -44.13 17.19 -21.40
C TRP A 391 -45.49 16.66 -20.92
N ALA A 392 -46.58 17.26 -21.39
CA ALA A 392 -47.94 16.80 -21.10
C ALA A 392 -48.21 15.41 -21.70
N ASP A 393 -47.74 15.13 -22.91
CA ASP A 393 -47.89 13.82 -23.57
C ASP A 393 -47.08 12.71 -22.89
N VAL A 394 -45.90 13.04 -22.35
CA VAL A 394 -44.98 12.05 -21.76
C VAL A 394 -45.25 11.79 -20.28
N TRP A 395 -45.43 12.84 -19.47
CA TRP A 395 -45.53 12.76 -18.01
C TRP A 395 -46.90 13.20 -17.44
N GLY A 396 -47.86 13.58 -18.29
CA GLY A 396 -49.20 14.00 -17.88
C GLY A 396 -49.24 15.24 -16.98
N GLU A 397 -50.34 15.43 -16.26
CA GLU A 397 -50.44 16.41 -15.18
C GLU A 397 -49.74 15.88 -13.91
N SER A 398 -48.44 16.16 -13.79
CA SER A 398 -47.61 15.66 -12.69
C SER A 398 -46.65 16.72 -12.14
N GLU A 399 -46.23 16.57 -10.88
CA GLU A 399 -45.31 17.51 -10.20
C GLU A 399 -43.99 17.72 -10.97
N ILE A 400 -43.56 16.72 -11.76
CA ILE A 400 -42.36 16.84 -12.57
C ILE A 400 -42.53 17.85 -13.72
N VAL A 401 -43.71 17.95 -14.33
CA VAL A 401 -43.99 18.97 -15.37
C VAL A 401 -43.94 20.38 -14.78
N ASP A 402 -44.53 20.59 -13.60
CA ASP A 402 -44.41 21.87 -12.86
C ASP A 402 -42.96 22.21 -12.50
N ARG A 403 -42.11 21.22 -12.28
CA ARG A 403 -40.68 21.40 -12.00
C ARG A 403 -39.87 21.70 -13.26
N LEU A 404 -40.21 21.08 -14.40
CA LEU A 404 -39.63 21.38 -15.71
C LEU A 404 -39.98 22.82 -16.15
N ALA A 405 -41.24 23.23 -15.99
CA ALA A 405 -41.67 24.59 -16.29
C ALA A 405 -40.97 25.67 -15.44
N ARG A 406 -40.60 25.34 -14.20
CA ARG A 406 -39.81 26.21 -13.31
C ARG A 406 -38.30 26.14 -13.53
N MET A 407 -37.80 25.19 -14.33
CA MET A 407 -36.38 25.06 -14.66
C MET A 407 -36.18 24.69 -16.15
N PRO A 408 -36.43 25.62 -17.09
CA PRO A 408 -36.19 25.43 -18.51
C PRO A 408 -34.79 24.90 -18.87
N SER A 409 -33.77 25.29 -18.10
CA SER A 409 -32.39 24.79 -18.20
C SER A 409 -32.19 23.31 -17.83
N TRP A 410 -33.22 22.55 -17.43
CA TRP A 410 -33.13 21.09 -17.30
C TRP A 410 -32.88 20.41 -18.66
N CYS A 411 -33.26 21.05 -19.78
CA CYS A 411 -32.84 20.64 -21.13
C CYS A 411 -31.30 20.62 -21.27
N LEU A 412 -30.63 21.69 -20.83
CA LEU A 412 -29.17 21.78 -20.77
C LEU A 412 -28.58 20.70 -19.87
N ASP A 413 -29.18 20.41 -18.72
CA ASP A 413 -28.67 19.40 -17.78
C ASP A 413 -28.62 18.00 -18.38
N LEU A 414 -29.73 17.54 -18.96
CA LEU A 414 -29.80 16.19 -19.53
C LEU A 414 -28.94 16.08 -20.79
N THR A 415 -28.80 17.17 -21.55
CA THR A 415 -27.88 17.23 -22.68
C THR A 415 -26.42 17.15 -22.21
N ILE A 416 -26.02 17.92 -21.18
CA ILE A 416 -24.71 17.81 -20.53
C ILE A 416 -24.48 16.38 -20.03
N ILE A 417 -25.42 15.81 -19.28
CA ILE A 417 -25.30 14.46 -18.72
C ILE A 417 -25.11 13.42 -19.82
N HIS A 418 -25.95 13.44 -20.86
CA HIS A 418 -25.87 12.49 -21.97
C HIS A 418 -24.54 12.65 -22.75
N ARG A 419 -24.15 13.87 -23.12
CA ARG A 419 -22.89 14.12 -23.86
C ARG A 419 -21.65 13.87 -22.98
N LEU A 420 -21.73 14.06 -21.68
CA LEU A 420 -20.67 13.69 -20.75
C LEU A 420 -20.48 12.16 -20.68
N LEU A 421 -21.56 11.38 -20.73
CA LEU A 421 -21.47 9.90 -20.79
C LEU A 421 -20.94 9.42 -22.15
N THR A 422 -21.43 9.99 -23.26
CA THR A 422 -21.09 9.56 -24.63
C THR A 422 -19.80 10.17 -25.19
N THR A 423 -19.68 11.50 -25.24
CA THR A 423 -18.46 12.20 -25.70
C THR A 423 -17.35 12.17 -24.65
N GLY A 424 -17.70 12.39 -23.37
CA GLY A 424 -16.72 12.46 -22.28
C GLY A 424 -16.17 11.10 -21.87
N TYR A 425 -17.02 10.26 -21.29
CA TYR A 425 -16.66 8.92 -20.77
C TYR A 425 -16.71 7.80 -21.82
N ARG A 426 -17.05 8.11 -23.09
CA ARG A 426 -16.99 7.20 -24.24
C ARG A 426 -17.85 5.94 -24.09
N LEU A 427 -19.01 6.07 -23.44
CA LEU A 427 -19.99 5.01 -23.30
C LEU A 427 -20.86 4.90 -24.58
N ASP A 428 -21.12 3.66 -25.00
CA ASP A 428 -22.06 3.36 -26.09
C ASP A 428 -23.52 3.64 -25.67
N GLY A 429 -24.39 3.99 -26.63
CA GLY A 429 -25.82 4.25 -26.37
C GLY A 429 -26.56 3.08 -25.71
N ARG A 430 -26.18 1.83 -26.04
CA ARG A 430 -26.76 0.61 -25.47
C ARG A 430 -26.19 0.25 -24.11
N ARG A 431 -25.19 0.97 -23.60
CA ARG A 431 -24.59 0.69 -22.29
C ARG A 431 -25.64 0.88 -21.20
N GLU A 432 -25.85 -0.16 -20.41
CA GLU A 432 -26.66 -0.08 -19.20
C GLU A 432 -25.92 0.66 -18.08
N VAL A 433 -26.66 1.52 -17.38
CA VAL A 433 -26.22 2.30 -16.23
C VAL A 433 -27.28 2.22 -15.13
N LEU A 434 -26.82 2.17 -13.87
CA LEU A 434 -27.68 2.15 -12.69
C LEU A 434 -27.92 3.58 -12.20
N VAL A 435 -29.18 3.96 -12.03
CA VAL A 435 -29.61 5.27 -11.55
C VAL A 435 -30.36 5.10 -10.23
N GLY A 436 -29.93 5.84 -9.21
CA GLY A 436 -30.59 5.88 -7.90
C GLY A 436 -29.68 6.42 -6.80
N HIS A 437 -30.25 6.83 -5.67
CA HIS A 437 -29.50 7.50 -4.59
C HIS A 437 -28.78 6.50 -3.66
N GLY A 438 -29.34 5.30 -3.51
CA GLY A 438 -28.79 4.23 -2.65
C GLY A 438 -29.61 2.95 -2.78
N VAL A 439 -29.15 1.89 -2.11
CA VAL A 439 -29.87 0.63 -1.97
C VAL A 439 -30.72 0.64 -0.69
N GLY A 440 -32.04 0.52 -0.81
CA GLY A 440 -32.97 0.57 0.32
C GLY A 440 -32.76 1.80 1.22
N ASP A 441 -32.72 1.60 2.54
CA ASP A 441 -32.52 2.67 3.53
C ASP A 441 -31.21 3.47 3.36
N THR A 442 -30.24 2.99 2.57
CA THR A 442 -28.99 3.74 2.33
C THR A 442 -29.16 4.99 1.48
N ALA A 443 -30.27 5.14 0.74
CA ALA A 443 -30.55 6.32 -0.09
C ALA A 443 -30.54 7.64 0.69
N LYS A 444 -30.72 7.61 2.02
CA LYS A 444 -30.72 8.77 2.91
C LYS A 444 -29.33 9.15 3.44
N SER A 445 -28.27 8.41 3.10
CA SER A 445 -26.92 8.59 3.65
C SER A 445 -25.86 8.86 2.57
N PRO A 446 -24.89 9.76 2.78
CA PRO A 446 -23.79 9.97 1.84
C PRO A 446 -23.01 8.67 1.61
N THR A 447 -22.94 8.19 0.38
CA THR A 447 -22.43 6.82 0.13
C THR A 447 -20.96 6.63 0.50
N TRP A 448 -20.18 7.71 0.59
CA TRP A 448 -18.80 7.65 1.07
C TRP A 448 -18.70 7.28 2.56
N THR A 449 -19.66 7.66 3.41
CA THR A 449 -19.62 7.30 4.85
C THR A 449 -19.84 5.81 5.04
N ILE A 450 -20.76 5.23 4.26
CA ILE A 450 -20.98 3.78 4.18
C ILE A 450 -19.68 3.06 3.77
N GLY A 451 -18.97 3.57 2.76
CA GLY A 451 -17.72 2.97 2.28
C GLY A 451 -16.59 3.04 3.30
N ALA A 452 -16.44 4.18 3.98
CA ALA A 452 -15.50 4.34 5.08
C ALA A 452 -15.83 3.39 6.25
N ALA A 453 -17.10 3.23 6.61
CA ALA A 453 -17.55 2.30 7.65
C ALA A 453 -17.29 0.83 7.28
N VAL A 454 -17.57 0.45 6.03
CA VAL A 454 -17.27 -0.90 5.49
C VAL A 454 -15.77 -1.18 5.58
N GLN A 455 -14.92 -0.27 5.10
CA GLN A 455 -13.47 -0.44 5.18
C GLN A 455 -12.99 -0.53 6.64
N LEU A 456 -13.46 0.37 7.51
CA LEU A 456 -13.10 0.42 8.92
C LEU A 456 -13.44 -0.89 9.64
N ILE A 457 -14.63 -1.44 9.42
CA ILE A 457 -15.05 -2.72 10.01
C ILE A 457 -14.31 -3.91 9.41
N GLN A 458 -14.10 -3.97 8.09
CA GLN A 458 -13.39 -5.09 7.47
C GLN A 458 -11.91 -5.13 7.90
N ASN A 459 -11.26 -3.97 8.00
CA ASN A 459 -9.85 -3.86 8.42
C ASN A 459 -9.68 -4.10 9.93
N THR A 460 -10.64 -3.69 10.77
CA THR A 460 -10.61 -4.00 12.21
C THR A 460 -11.01 -5.44 12.51
N ALA A 461 -11.94 -6.03 11.76
CA ALA A 461 -12.37 -7.43 11.93
C ALA A 461 -11.21 -8.43 11.75
N ALA A 462 -10.27 -8.15 10.85
CA ALA A 462 -9.05 -8.95 10.68
C ALA A 462 -8.14 -8.93 11.94
N ASN A 463 -8.15 -7.82 12.70
CA ASN A 463 -7.41 -7.67 13.96
C ASN A 463 -8.21 -8.09 15.20
N TYR A 464 -9.52 -8.32 15.09
CA TYR A 464 -10.39 -8.64 16.23
C TYR A 464 -10.09 -9.99 16.89
N LEU A 465 -9.59 -10.95 16.11
CA LEU A 465 -9.11 -12.24 16.63
C LEU A 465 -7.90 -12.09 17.57
N LEU A 466 -7.14 -10.98 17.47
CA LEU A 466 -6.09 -10.62 18.42
C LEU A 466 -6.63 -9.81 19.61
N TYR A 467 -7.71 -9.04 19.42
CA TYR A 467 -8.24 -8.15 20.47
C TYR A 467 -9.09 -8.90 21.53
N GLN A 468 -9.82 -9.96 21.14
CA GLN A 468 -10.52 -10.82 22.12
C GLN A 468 -9.57 -11.53 23.11
N TYR A 469 -8.29 -11.71 22.76
CA TYR A 469 -7.29 -12.21 23.70
C TYR A 469 -6.88 -11.18 24.78
N PHE A 470 -7.12 -9.88 24.54
CA PHE A 470 -6.75 -8.80 25.48
C PHE A 470 -7.90 -8.34 26.38
N THR A 471 -9.14 -8.29 25.90
CA THR A 471 -10.28 -7.77 26.68
C THR A 471 -10.80 -8.71 27.78
N VAL A 472 -10.50 -10.01 27.71
CA VAL A 472 -10.77 -10.95 28.82
C VAL A 472 -9.95 -10.62 30.08
N PHE A 473 -8.79 -9.97 29.93
CA PHE A 473 -7.93 -9.58 31.06
C PHE A 473 -8.38 -8.33 31.82
N SER A 474 -9.37 -7.58 31.32
CA SER A 474 -9.85 -6.34 31.96
C SER A 474 -11.17 -6.46 32.74
N PHE A 475 -11.92 -7.56 32.60
CA PHE A 475 -13.27 -7.68 33.20
C PHE A 475 -13.33 -8.48 34.52
N VAL A 476 -12.25 -9.15 34.92
CA VAL A 476 -12.21 -9.97 36.16
C VAL A 476 -11.57 -9.19 37.33
N ARG A 477 -11.94 -7.91 37.51
CA ARG A 477 -11.44 -7.09 38.63
C ARG A 477 -12.49 -6.60 39.63
N ASP A 478 -13.78 -6.71 39.31
CA ASP A 478 -14.88 -6.33 40.20
C ASP A 478 -15.98 -7.42 40.22
N SER A 479 -15.74 -8.46 41.03
CA SER A 479 -16.75 -9.43 41.43
C SER A 479 -16.34 -10.03 42.78
N ASN A 480 -16.77 -9.40 43.88
CA ASN A 480 -16.62 -10.00 45.20
C ASN A 480 -17.55 -11.21 45.28
N HIS A 481 -16.98 -12.39 45.58
CA HIS A 481 -17.76 -13.56 45.98
C HIS A 481 -18.44 -13.30 47.33
N GLU A 482 -19.77 -13.39 47.37
CA GLU A 482 -20.49 -14.04 48.46
C GLU A 482 -21.92 -14.42 48.00
N THR A 483 -22.45 -15.52 48.54
CA THR A 483 -23.82 -16.05 48.35
C THR A 483 -24.28 -16.41 46.92
N VAL A 484 -23.94 -17.61 46.43
CA VAL A 484 -24.93 -18.58 45.86
C VAL A 484 -24.41 -20.02 46.07
N THR A 485 -24.71 -20.60 47.23
CA THR A 485 -24.66 -22.07 47.44
C THR A 485 -25.85 -22.48 48.30
N GLU A 486 -27.05 -22.40 47.74
CA GLU A 486 -28.25 -23.06 48.27
C GLU A 486 -29.33 -23.15 47.17
N ALA A 487 -30.26 -24.10 47.31
CA ALA A 487 -31.42 -24.34 46.44
C ALA A 487 -31.17 -24.90 45.02
N PHE A 488 -30.63 -26.12 44.93
CA PHE A 488 -30.96 -27.05 43.83
C PHE A 488 -31.79 -28.24 44.38
N SER A 489 -33.12 -28.08 44.51
CA SER A 489 -34.09 -29.20 44.57
C SER A 489 -35.54 -28.70 44.56
N GLN A 490 -36.46 -29.53 44.02
CA GLN A 490 -37.94 -29.39 44.03
C GLN A 490 -38.51 -28.18 43.26
N LYS A 491 -39.16 -28.32 42.10
CA LYS A 491 -40.37 -29.13 41.88
C LYS A 491 -40.74 -29.24 40.39
N THR A 492 -41.24 -30.39 39.99
CA THR A 492 -42.08 -30.55 38.78
C THR A 492 -43.21 -31.52 39.14
N ALA A 493 -44.47 -31.06 39.04
CA ALA A 493 -45.69 -31.87 38.78
C ALA A 493 -46.99 -31.14 39.21
N MET A 494 -48.01 -31.22 38.34
CA MET A 494 -49.47 -31.16 38.64
C MET A 494 -50.05 -29.84 39.22
N SER A 495 -51.29 -29.42 38.94
CA SER A 495 -52.38 -29.99 38.11
C SER A 495 -53.25 -28.85 37.54
N ALA A 496 -53.98 -29.12 36.45
CA ALA A 496 -55.14 -28.32 36.06
C ALA A 496 -56.36 -28.61 36.97
N ALA A 497 -57.24 -27.61 37.16
CA ALA A 497 -58.68 -27.72 37.44
C ALA A 497 -59.33 -26.31 37.52
N PHE A 498 -60.68 -26.25 37.39
CA PHE A 498 -61.56 -25.07 37.51
C PHE A 498 -61.46 -24.04 36.34
N PHE A 499 -62.53 -23.66 35.62
CA PHE A 499 -63.98 -23.91 35.75
C PHE A 499 -64.66 -24.11 34.37
N SER A 500 -65.81 -24.78 34.37
CA SER A 500 -66.82 -24.82 33.28
C SER A 500 -68.14 -25.37 33.88
N PRO A 501 -69.32 -25.19 33.27
CA PRO A 501 -69.83 -24.13 32.37
C PRO A 501 -71.06 -23.43 32.99
N HIS A 502 -71.71 -22.51 32.24
CA HIS A 502 -73.18 -22.48 32.14
C HIS A 502 -73.58 -21.91 30.76
N ALA A 503 -74.67 -22.42 30.18
CA ALA A 503 -75.00 -22.23 28.77
C ALA A 503 -76.13 -21.22 28.53
N ALA A 504 -76.04 -20.46 27.44
CA ALA A 504 -77.17 -19.82 26.78
C ALA A 504 -76.90 -19.71 25.27
N THR A 505 -77.79 -20.23 24.44
CA THR A 505 -77.71 -20.18 22.97
C THR A 505 -78.24 -18.86 22.41
N PRO A 506 -77.59 -18.30 21.37
CA PRO A 506 -78.34 -17.56 20.35
C PRO A 506 -78.10 -18.06 18.91
N ARG A 507 -79.00 -17.62 18.03
CA ARG A 507 -79.20 -18.04 16.62
C ARG A 507 -78.01 -17.74 15.69
N PRO A 508 -77.89 -18.42 14.53
CA PRO A 508 -76.71 -18.32 13.66
C PRO A 508 -76.57 -16.93 13.03
N ASN A 509 -75.45 -16.26 13.32
CA ASN A 509 -75.04 -15.04 12.64
C ASN A 509 -74.20 -15.40 11.39
N PRO A 510 -74.61 -15.04 10.15
CA PRO A 510 -73.86 -15.35 8.93
C PRO A 510 -72.43 -14.80 8.92
N LEU A 511 -72.19 -13.65 9.56
CA LEU A 511 -70.84 -13.07 9.65
C LEU A 511 -69.88 -14.00 10.40
N ALA A 512 -70.36 -14.70 11.43
CA ALA A 512 -69.55 -15.57 12.27
C ALA A 512 -69.23 -16.93 11.63
N SER A 513 -69.91 -17.33 10.56
CA SER A 513 -69.50 -18.49 9.74
C SER A 513 -68.46 -18.09 8.70
N ALA A 514 -68.65 -16.94 8.03
CA ALA A 514 -67.68 -16.39 7.08
C ALA A 514 -66.32 -16.08 7.74
N LEU A 515 -66.32 -15.52 8.96
CA LEU A 515 -65.08 -15.26 9.70
C LEU A 515 -64.35 -16.56 10.08
N ARG A 516 -65.08 -17.60 10.49
CA ARG A 516 -64.52 -18.92 10.80
C ARG A 516 -63.94 -19.62 9.56
N ALA A 517 -64.58 -19.47 8.40
CA ALA A 517 -64.04 -19.97 7.14
C ALA A 517 -62.74 -19.25 6.74
N ARG A 518 -62.65 -17.92 6.92
CA ARG A 518 -61.40 -17.17 6.68
C ARG A 518 -60.29 -17.53 7.67
N LEU A 519 -60.61 -17.68 8.97
CA LEU A 519 -59.66 -18.16 9.99
C LEU A 519 -59.12 -19.55 9.64
N HIS A 520 -59.99 -20.50 9.29
CA HIS A 520 -59.56 -21.84 8.88
C HIS A 520 -58.70 -21.82 7.61
N SER A 521 -58.98 -20.94 6.65
CA SER A 521 -58.15 -20.75 5.45
C SER A 521 -56.75 -20.21 5.76
N ILE A 522 -56.67 -19.27 6.71
CA ILE A 522 -55.40 -18.70 7.19
C ILE A 522 -54.61 -19.76 7.99
N ASP A 523 -55.26 -20.51 8.89
CA ASP A 523 -54.61 -21.59 9.65
C ASP A 523 -54.06 -22.68 8.72
N THR A 524 -54.77 -23.03 7.64
CA THR A 524 -54.24 -23.96 6.62
C THR A 524 -53.03 -23.42 5.87
N GLN A 525 -53.04 -22.15 5.46
CA GLN A 525 -51.87 -21.52 4.81
C GLN A 525 -50.68 -21.41 5.78
N CYS A 526 -50.93 -21.12 7.06
CA CYS A 526 -49.92 -21.16 8.10
C CYS A 526 -49.34 -22.58 8.26
N ALA A 527 -50.18 -23.63 8.29
CA ALA A 527 -49.73 -25.01 8.41
C ALA A 527 -48.87 -25.46 7.20
N GLU A 528 -49.28 -25.14 5.97
CA GLU A 528 -48.50 -25.42 4.76
C GLU A 528 -47.15 -24.69 4.77
N THR A 529 -47.14 -23.42 5.19
CA THR A 529 -45.90 -22.62 5.30
C THR A 529 -44.97 -23.21 6.36
N HIS A 530 -45.49 -23.65 7.51
CA HIS A 530 -44.70 -24.32 8.55
C HIS A 530 -44.13 -25.66 8.06
N ALA A 531 -44.89 -26.45 7.30
CA ALA A 531 -44.40 -27.69 6.69
C ALA A 531 -43.25 -27.42 5.70
N LYS A 532 -43.35 -26.36 4.89
CA LYS A 532 -42.31 -25.96 3.94
C LYS A 532 -41.04 -25.43 4.65
N ILE A 533 -41.20 -24.69 5.74
CA ILE A 533 -40.09 -24.28 6.62
C ILE A 533 -39.41 -25.51 7.25
N ALA A 534 -40.17 -26.51 7.70
CA ALA A 534 -39.61 -27.75 8.23
C ALA A 534 -38.80 -28.50 7.15
N GLN A 535 -39.35 -28.64 5.94
CA GLN A 535 -38.66 -29.27 4.81
C GLN A 535 -37.34 -28.57 4.45
N LEU A 536 -37.34 -27.23 4.37
CA LEU A 536 -36.13 -26.44 4.10
C LEU A 536 -35.09 -26.55 5.22
N ARG A 537 -35.51 -26.59 6.50
CA ARG A 537 -34.62 -26.86 7.63
C ARG A 537 -33.97 -28.24 7.55
N THR A 538 -34.71 -29.26 7.10
CA THR A 538 -34.16 -30.60 6.86
C THR A 538 -33.14 -30.59 5.73
N HIS A 539 -33.43 -29.89 4.63
CA HIS A 539 -32.50 -29.76 3.49
C HIS A 539 -31.21 -29.01 3.87
N LEU A 540 -31.32 -27.94 4.68
CA LEU A 540 -30.16 -27.23 5.23
C LEU A 540 -29.28 -28.11 6.13
N LYS A 541 -29.88 -29.02 6.93
CA LYS A 541 -29.09 -29.99 7.72
C LYS A 541 -28.27 -30.93 6.81
N VAL A 542 -28.87 -31.42 5.72
CA VAL A 542 -28.16 -32.29 4.74
C VAL A 542 -27.00 -31.53 4.06
N LEU A 543 -27.24 -30.30 3.60
CA LEU A 543 -26.20 -29.48 2.97
C LEU A 543 -25.08 -29.08 3.96
N ALA A 544 -25.42 -28.78 5.21
CA ALA A 544 -24.44 -28.51 6.25
C ALA A 544 -23.57 -29.74 6.57
N GLN A 545 -24.15 -30.94 6.54
CA GLN A 545 -23.42 -32.20 6.70
C GLN A 545 -22.47 -32.44 5.52
N ARG A 546 -22.96 -32.30 4.28
CA ARG A 546 -22.14 -32.36 3.05
C ARG A 546 -20.97 -31.37 3.09
N ARG A 547 -21.20 -30.15 3.62
CA ARG A 547 -20.13 -29.15 3.82
C ARG A 547 -19.10 -29.57 4.87
N LYS A 548 -19.52 -30.22 5.97
CA LYS A 548 -18.59 -30.78 6.97
C LYS A 548 -17.74 -31.91 6.39
N GLU A 549 -18.34 -32.78 5.58
CA GLU A 549 -17.63 -33.88 4.89
C GLU A 549 -16.57 -33.35 3.92
N VAL A 550 -16.95 -32.43 3.01
CA VAL A 550 -16.00 -31.80 2.08
C VAL A 550 -14.91 -31.01 2.82
N ALA A 551 -15.25 -30.30 3.89
CA ALA A 551 -14.25 -29.57 4.70
C ALA A 551 -13.29 -30.52 5.44
N LYS A 552 -13.75 -31.71 5.84
CA LYS A 552 -12.89 -32.75 6.42
C LYS A 552 -11.94 -33.31 5.37
N GLU A 553 -12.45 -33.67 4.20
CA GLU A 553 -11.65 -34.18 3.08
C GLU A 553 -10.59 -33.17 2.61
N LEU A 554 -10.96 -31.88 2.54
CA LEU A 554 -10.03 -30.79 2.24
C LEU A 554 -8.94 -30.65 3.31
N LYS A 555 -9.28 -30.83 4.60
CA LYS A 555 -8.34 -30.72 5.72
C LYS A 555 -7.40 -31.93 5.83
N GLU A 556 -7.83 -33.10 5.35
CA GLU A 556 -7.00 -34.30 5.24
C GLU A 556 -6.07 -34.26 4.01
N LYS A 557 -6.44 -33.53 2.94
CA LYS A 557 -5.64 -33.36 1.72
C LYS A 557 -4.70 -32.15 1.73
N ILE A 558 -5.00 -31.06 2.45
CA ILE A 558 -4.13 -29.88 2.55
C ILE A 558 -3.14 -30.05 3.70
N VAL A 559 -1.94 -30.54 3.36
CA VAL A 559 -0.76 -30.49 4.23
C VAL A 559 -0.06 -29.14 4.02
N PHE A 560 -0.01 -28.29 5.04
CA PHE A 560 0.74 -27.04 4.98
C PHE A 560 2.25 -27.33 4.93
N PRO A 561 2.99 -26.91 3.88
CA PRO A 561 4.43 -27.16 3.79
C PRO A 561 5.20 -26.61 5.00
N ILE A 562 4.79 -25.44 5.49
CA ILE A 562 5.47 -24.74 6.59
C ILE A 562 5.27 -25.38 7.98
N LEU A 563 4.44 -26.43 8.07
CA LEU A 563 4.26 -27.27 9.26
C LEU A 563 4.83 -28.70 9.07
N THR A 564 5.43 -28.99 7.91
CA THR A 564 6.05 -30.28 7.57
C THR A 564 7.53 -30.17 7.19
N ILE A 565 8.03 -28.96 6.92
CA ILE A 565 9.46 -28.67 6.77
C ILE A 565 10.18 -28.94 8.12
N PRO A 566 11.28 -29.72 8.12
CA PRO A 566 12.04 -29.97 9.35
C PRO A 566 12.59 -28.69 10.02
N PRO A 567 12.79 -28.70 11.35
CA PRO A 567 13.35 -27.55 12.08
C PRO A 567 14.68 -27.04 11.50
N GLU A 568 15.51 -27.93 10.98
CA GLU A 568 16.82 -27.62 10.39
C GLU A 568 16.67 -26.71 9.16
N ILE A 569 15.76 -27.05 8.25
CA ILE A 569 15.48 -26.26 7.04
C ILE A 569 14.75 -24.95 7.41
N THR A 570 13.83 -25.01 8.37
CA THR A 570 13.17 -23.81 8.91
C THR A 570 14.18 -22.83 9.51
N SER A 571 15.21 -23.34 10.21
CA SER A 571 16.29 -22.52 10.78
C SER A 571 17.16 -21.85 9.70
N GLN A 572 17.36 -22.49 8.54
CA GLN A 572 18.05 -21.89 7.40
C GLN A 572 17.20 -20.78 6.77
N ILE A 573 15.90 -21.01 6.58
CA ILE A 573 14.96 -19.98 6.09
C ILE A 573 14.96 -18.77 7.04
N PHE A 574 15.00 -18.98 8.36
CA PHE A 574 15.09 -17.91 9.35
C PHE A 574 16.42 -17.15 9.30
N PHE A 575 17.51 -17.85 8.98
CA PHE A 575 18.82 -17.21 8.75
C PHE A 575 18.79 -16.32 7.51
N TYR A 576 18.27 -16.80 6.37
CA TYR A 576 18.10 -15.98 5.17
C TYR A 576 17.15 -14.80 5.38
N TYR A 577 16.07 -14.97 6.15
CA TYR A 577 15.20 -13.87 6.57
C TYR A 577 15.99 -12.80 7.34
N ALA A 578 16.82 -13.21 8.31
CA ALA A 578 17.60 -12.30 9.14
C ALA A 578 18.74 -11.60 8.36
N GLU A 579 19.31 -12.26 7.35
CA GLU A 579 20.35 -11.69 6.49
C GLU A 579 19.79 -10.74 5.42
N TYR A 580 18.70 -11.12 4.74
CA TYR A 580 18.23 -10.42 3.53
C TYR A 580 17.13 -9.38 3.81
N LEU A 581 16.15 -9.69 4.65
CA LEU A 581 14.98 -8.82 4.86
C LEU A 581 15.20 -7.75 5.93
N TYR A 582 16.24 -7.87 6.74
CA TYR A 582 16.60 -6.80 7.68
C TYR A 582 17.14 -5.57 6.92
N ASP A 583 18.10 -5.74 6.01
CA ASP A 583 18.71 -4.61 5.28
C ASP A 583 17.73 -3.94 4.29
N VAL A 584 16.71 -4.66 3.81
CA VAL A 584 15.71 -4.12 2.87
C VAL A 584 14.47 -3.53 3.56
N MET A 585 14.07 -4.04 4.74
CA MET A 585 12.79 -3.67 5.39
C MET A 585 12.89 -3.32 6.88
N GLY A 586 14.07 -3.39 7.50
CA GLY A 586 14.27 -3.11 8.94
C GLY A 586 13.62 -4.13 9.89
N LEU A 587 13.29 -5.32 9.41
CA LEU A 587 12.47 -6.30 10.15
C LEU A 587 13.31 -7.18 11.08
N SER A 588 13.19 -6.96 12.38
CA SER A 588 13.90 -7.72 13.43
C SER A 588 13.66 -9.24 13.39
N PRO A 589 14.68 -10.09 13.70
CA PRO A 589 14.50 -11.52 13.96
C PRO A 589 13.48 -11.84 15.07
N LEU A 590 13.15 -10.88 15.94
CA LEU A 590 12.07 -11.02 16.92
C LEU A 590 10.71 -11.31 16.27
N VAL A 591 10.44 -10.82 15.05
CA VAL A 591 9.19 -11.07 14.32
C VAL A 591 8.91 -12.56 14.17
N LEU A 592 9.94 -13.37 13.89
CA LEU A 592 9.84 -14.83 13.80
C LEU A 592 9.33 -15.45 15.11
N THR A 593 9.71 -14.86 16.25
CA THR A 593 9.24 -15.29 17.58
C THR A 593 7.79 -14.90 17.91
N HIS A 594 7.10 -14.17 17.02
CA HIS A 594 5.70 -13.78 17.17
C HIS A 594 4.72 -14.51 16.23
N VAL A 595 5.21 -15.33 15.28
CA VAL A 595 4.35 -16.03 14.30
C VAL A 595 3.59 -17.20 14.93
N CYS A 596 4.28 -18.18 15.51
CA CYS A 596 3.67 -19.31 16.23
C CYS A 596 4.64 -19.89 17.27
N HIS A 597 4.19 -20.85 18.08
CA HIS A 597 5.03 -21.48 19.10
C HIS A 597 6.22 -22.25 18.49
N VAL A 598 5.98 -23.08 17.47
CA VAL A 598 7.07 -23.83 16.78
C VAL A 598 8.13 -22.89 16.21
N TRP A 599 7.71 -21.79 15.58
CA TRP A 599 8.61 -20.77 15.05
C TRP A 599 9.37 -20.03 16.15
N ARG A 600 8.71 -19.70 17.26
CA ARG A 600 9.36 -19.15 18.45
C ARG A 600 10.42 -20.09 18.99
N ASP A 601 10.12 -21.38 19.11
CA ASP A 601 11.05 -22.35 19.68
C ASP A 601 12.26 -22.57 18.75
N ILE A 602 12.05 -22.68 17.43
CA ILE A 602 13.13 -22.75 16.43
C ILE A 602 13.99 -21.48 16.44
N ALA A 603 13.37 -20.29 16.42
CA ALA A 603 14.08 -19.01 16.43
C ALA A 603 14.89 -18.80 17.73
N LEU A 604 14.32 -19.15 18.89
CA LEU A 604 15.01 -19.04 20.18
C LEU A 604 16.13 -20.09 20.36
N SER A 605 15.99 -21.28 19.76
CA SER A 605 17.00 -22.34 19.80
C SER A 605 18.07 -22.27 18.69
N THR A 606 18.02 -21.25 17.82
CA THR A 606 18.98 -21.04 16.74
C THR A 606 19.88 -19.82 17.01
N PRO A 607 21.05 -19.95 17.67
CA PRO A 607 21.95 -18.82 17.94
C PRO A 607 22.36 -18.01 16.71
N LYS A 608 22.47 -18.65 15.54
CA LYS A 608 22.92 -18.04 14.28
C LYS A 608 22.06 -16.87 13.78
N ILE A 609 20.77 -16.79 14.14
CA ILE A 609 19.93 -15.67 13.72
C ILE A 609 20.09 -14.43 14.62
N TRP A 610 20.77 -14.58 15.76
CA TRP A 610 21.01 -13.51 16.74
C TRP A 610 22.42 -12.89 16.61
N THR A 611 23.26 -13.41 15.70
CA THR A 611 24.63 -12.91 15.47
C THR A 611 24.69 -11.67 14.58
N MET A 612 23.62 -11.37 13.84
CA MET A 612 23.49 -10.17 13.01
C MET A 612 22.75 -9.10 13.82
N ILE A 613 23.47 -8.06 14.21
CA ILE A 613 23.01 -7.03 15.15
C ILE A 613 23.11 -5.68 14.47
N HIS A 614 21.97 -5.12 14.07
CA HIS A 614 21.88 -3.79 13.47
C HIS A 614 21.34 -2.84 14.54
N MET A 615 22.13 -1.83 14.90
CA MET A 615 21.69 -0.74 15.77
C MET A 615 21.01 0.33 14.92
N PRO A 616 19.71 0.60 15.13
CA PRO A 616 18.98 1.57 14.33
C PRO A 616 19.58 2.97 14.48
N GLY A 617 19.52 3.72 13.38
CA GLY A 617 19.84 5.14 13.38
C GLY A 617 18.71 5.94 14.01
N PHE A 618 19.01 6.75 15.02
CA PHE A 618 18.04 7.65 15.64
C PHE A 618 18.45 9.10 15.38
N ASP A 619 17.75 9.77 14.48
CA ASP A 619 17.85 11.22 14.24
C ASP A 619 16.96 12.04 15.21
N ASP A 620 16.33 11.39 16.19
CA ASP A 620 15.32 11.99 17.08
C ASP A 620 15.64 11.68 18.56
N GLU A 621 16.05 12.69 19.32
CA GLU A 621 16.48 12.58 20.73
C GLU A 621 15.35 12.24 21.71
N THR A 622 14.12 12.11 21.24
CA THR A 622 12.91 12.18 22.08
C THR A 622 12.37 10.85 22.63
N SER A 623 13.05 9.72 22.40
CA SER A 623 12.62 8.40 22.93
C SER A 623 13.70 7.65 23.72
N GLY A 624 13.34 7.23 24.94
CA GLY A 624 14.30 6.77 25.96
C GLY A 624 15.02 5.45 25.64
N SER A 625 16.32 5.40 25.97
CA SER A 625 17.29 4.36 25.59
C SER A 625 17.09 2.93 26.14
N LEU A 626 16.17 2.71 27.08
CA LEU A 626 16.05 1.45 27.81
C LEU A 626 15.63 0.22 26.96
N PRO A 627 14.69 0.32 25.99
CA PRO A 627 14.26 -0.85 25.20
C PRO A 627 15.35 -1.37 24.26
N ALA A 628 16.13 -0.47 23.64
CA ALA A 628 17.21 -0.83 22.74
C ALA A 628 18.38 -1.52 23.48
N GLU A 629 18.75 -1.01 24.67
CA GLU A 629 19.78 -1.61 25.53
C GLU A 629 19.40 -3.05 25.93
N LEU A 630 18.15 -3.26 26.36
CA LEU A 630 17.62 -4.59 26.71
C LEU A 630 17.51 -5.54 25.51
N MET A 631 17.18 -5.02 24.33
CA MET A 631 17.12 -5.80 23.09
C MET A 631 18.52 -6.23 22.63
N LEU A 632 19.49 -5.31 22.57
CA LEU A 632 20.89 -5.61 22.25
C LEU A 632 21.44 -6.69 23.18
N ARG A 633 21.24 -6.51 24.50
CA ARG A 633 21.67 -7.48 25.51
C ARG A 633 21.07 -8.87 25.29
N ARG A 634 19.77 -8.96 24.96
CA ARG A 634 19.12 -10.25 24.66
C ARG A 634 19.63 -10.90 23.37
N CYS A 635 19.97 -10.12 22.34
CA CYS A 635 20.59 -10.66 21.12
C CYS A 635 21.99 -11.21 21.41
N LEU A 636 22.81 -10.47 22.15
CA LEU A 636 24.16 -10.90 22.57
C LEU A 636 24.12 -12.16 23.45
N GLU A 637 23.21 -12.21 24.44
CA GLU A 637 23.00 -13.38 25.31
C GLU A 637 22.56 -14.62 24.51
N ARG A 638 21.81 -14.46 23.39
CA ARG A 638 21.37 -15.57 22.52
C ARG A 638 22.37 -15.98 21.45
N ALA A 639 23.22 -15.06 20.99
CA ALA A 639 24.32 -15.37 20.07
C ALA A 639 25.38 -16.28 20.73
N GLY A 640 25.54 -16.20 22.05
CA GLY A 640 26.41 -17.08 22.82
C GLY A 640 27.90 -16.83 22.53
N PRO A 641 28.69 -17.84 22.13
CA PRO A 641 30.11 -17.69 21.73
C PRO A 641 30.32 -17.47 20.22
N SER A 642 29.23 -17.30 19.46
CA SER A 642 29.24 -17.19 18.00
C SER A 642 29.92 -15.90 17.52
N SER A 643 30.41 -15.87 16.28
CA SER A 643 30.96 -14.62 15.73
C SER A 643 29.86 -13.62 15.40
N LEU A 644 30.05 -12.36 15.79
CA LEU A 644 29.07 -11.29 15.64
C LEU A 644 29.36 -10.43 14.40
N ARG A 645 28.30 -10.06 13.67
CA ARG A 645 28.27 -9.01 12.64
C ARG A 645 27.43 -7.86 13.19
N ILE A 646 28.05 -6.69 13.36
CA ILE A 646 27.46 -5.54 14.04
C ILE A 646 27.46 -4.33 13.11
N THR A 647 26.28 -3.75 12.86
CA THR A 647 26.07 -2.61 11.96
C THR A 647 25.54 -1.43 12.78
N ALA A 648 26.30 -0.34 12.89
CA ALA A 648 26.05 0.75 13.82
C ALA A 648 26.17 2.16 13.17
N PRO A 649 25.29 2.51 12.21
CA PRO A 649 25.53 3.68 11.38
C PRO A 649 25.22 5.03 12.07
N PHE A 650 24.22 5.11 12.95
CA PHE A 650 23.82 6.38 13.60
C PHE A 650 23.24 6.19 15.03
N SER A 651 23.94 5.50 15.94
CA SER A 651 23.42 5.32 17.31
C SER A 651 24.01 6.33 18.31
N PRO A 652 23.23 7.29 18.85
CA PRO A 652 23.71 8.26 19.85
C PRO A 652 23.75 7.71 21.28
N ALA A 653 23.69 6.39 21.46
CA ALA A 653 23.52 5.76 22.78
C ALA A 653 24.86 5.21 23.35
N PRO A 654 25.58 5.94 24.23
CA PRO A 654 26.92 5.56 24.69
C PRO A 654 26.96 4.23 25.47
N ARG A 655 25.83 3.81 26.06
CA ARG A 655 25.71 2.51 26.74
C ARG A 655 25.72 1.30 25.80
N LEU A 656 25.38 1.47 24.53
CA LEU A 656 25.44 0.37 23.56
C LEU A 656 26.91 0.05 23.22
N PHE A 657 27.74 1.09 23.03
CA PHE A 657 29.17 0.93 22.79
C PHE A 657 29.91 0.30 23.98
N SER A 658 29.54 0.64 25.23
CA SER A 658 30.14 -0.02 26.39
C SER A 658 29.74 -1.51 26.55
N LEU A 659 28.56 -1.92 26.06
CA LEU A 659 28.19 -3.33 25.96
C LEU A 659 29.05 -4.08 24.93
N LEU A 660 29.42 -3.45 23.81
CA LEU A 660 30.28 -4.07 22.79
C LEU A 660 31.67 -4.46 23.32
N THR A 661 32.23 -3.68 24.26
CA THR A 661 33.51 -3.97 24.93
C THR A 661 33.54 -5.38 25.53
N VAL A 662 32.43 -5.83 26.15
CA VAL A 662 32.33 -7.16 26.79
C VAL A 662 32.37 -8.31 25.76
N TYR A 663 31.84 -8.07 24.56
CA TYR A 663 31.76 -9.07 23.48
C TYR A 663 32.79 -8.85 22.37
N SER A 664 33.75 -7.94 22.58
CA SER A 664 34.80 -7.52 21.63
C SER A 664 35.48 -8.70 20.90
N ASN A 665 35.94 -9.70 21.65
CA ASN A 665 36.59 -10.90 21.10
C ASN A 665 35.69 -11.78 20.23
N GLN A 666 34.37 -11.55 20.16
CA GLN A 666 33.45 -12.25 19.28
C GLN A 666 33.17 -11.48 17.96
N ILE A 667 33.48 -10.19 17.90
CA ILE A 667 33.19 -9.33 16.75
C ILE A 667 34.03 -9.79 15.55
N ALA A 668 33.34 -10.27 14.51
CA ALA A 668 33.95 -10.64 13.23
C ALA A 668 33.79 -9.53 12.18
N SER A 669 32.73 -8.73 12.29
CA SER A 669 32.43 -7.63 11.38
C SER A 669 31.83 -6.47 12.16
N LEU A 670 32.35 -5.26 11.94
CA LEU A 670 31.85 -4.02 12.53
C LEU A 670 31.70 -2.95 11.45
N SER A 671 30.53 -2.31 11.38
CA SER A 671 30.28 -1.09 10.60
C SER A 671 29.97 0.07 11.55
N CYS A 672 30.70 1.19 11.44
CA CYS A 672 30.48 2.37 12.28
C CYS A 672 30.92 3.70 11.62
N HIS A 673 30.41 4.81 12.14
CA HIS A 673 30.74 6.17 11.69
C HIS A 673 31.71 6.86 12.65
N ILE A 674 32.60 7.70 12.11
CA ILE A 674 33.60 8.47 12.87
C ILE A 674 33.49 9.97 12.46
N PRO A 675 33.47 10.93 13.41
CA PRO A 675 33.59 10.75 14.86
C PRO A 675 32.36 10.04 15.43
N LEU A 676 32.56 9.31 16.53
CA LEU A 676 31.45 8.75 17.30
C LEU A 676 30.66 9.91 17.94
N PRO A 677 29.34 9.76 18.20
CA PRO A 677 28.56 10.77 18.92
C PRO A 677 29.11 11.06 20.32
N ASP A 678 28.83 12.25 20.85
CA ASP A 678 29.35 12.68 22.16
C ASP A 678 29.07 11.66 23.26
N ASN A 679 30.08 11.43 24.11
CA ASN A 679 30.12 10.41 25.18
C ASN A 679 30.22 8.95 24.71
N CYS A 680 30.22 8.66 23.40
CA CYS A 680 30.49 7.31 22.89
C CYS A 680 32.00 7.07 22.70
N SER A 681 32.52 5.93 23.17
CA SER A 681 33.92 5.54 22.93
C SER A 681 34.01 4.05 22.55
N LEU A 682 34.95 3.75 21.66
CA LEU A 682 35.36 2.41 21.27
C LEU A 682 36.72 2.00 21.87
N ASP A 683 37.30 2.78 22.79
CA ASP A 683 38.64 2.49 23.34
C ASP A 683 38.70 1.11 24.03
N GLY A 684 37.58 0.68 24.62
CA GLY A 684 37.45 -0.63 25.27
C GLY A 684 37.53 -1.84 24.34
N ILE A 685 37.33 -1.69 23.03
CA ILE A 685 37.52 -2.78 22.06
C ILE A 685 38.97 -2.88 21.55
N SER A 686 39.80 -1.86 21.80
CA SER A 686 41.19 -1.81 21.31
C SER A 686 42.01 -3.01 21.82
N GLY A 687 42.70 -3.70 20.91
CA GLY A 687 43.48 -4.90 21.20
C GLY A 687 42.68 -6.20 21.45
N CYS A 688 41.33 -6.13 21.50
CA CYS A 688 40.46 -7.28 21.72
C CYS A 688 39.79 -7.79 20.42
N LEU A 689 40.31 -7.41 19.25
CA LEU A 689 39.71 -7.67 17.92
C LEU A 689 40.30 -8.90 17.23
N SER A 690 40.57 -9.95 17.99
CA SER A 690 41.25 -11.18 17.54
C SER A 690 40.49 -11.93 16.44
N ARG A 691 39.15 -11.86 16.42
CA ARG A 691 38.28 -12.51 15.42
C ARG A 691 37.79 -11.56 14.31
N MET A 692 38.13 -10.26 14.36
CA MET A 692 37.64 -9.29 13.39
C MET A 692 38.26 -9.55 12.01
N THR A 693 37.41 -9.87 11.04
CA THR A 693 37.79 -10.19 9.65
C THR A 693 37.34 -9.11 8.67
N HIS A 694 36.31 -8.34 9.03
CA HIS A 694 35.72 -7.26 8.23
C HIS A 694 35.62 -5.99 9.08
N LEU A 695 35.83 -4.83 8.46
CA LEU A 695 35.65 -3.53 9.06
C LEU A 695 35.06 -2.58 8.02
N ASP A 696 34.04 -1.81 8.39
CA ASP A 696 33.39 -0.81 7.56
C ASP A 696 33.36 0.54 8.31
N LEU A 697 33.95 1.57 7.72
CA LEU A 697 34.20 2.86 8.35
C LEU A 697 33.68 4.01 7.49
N THR A 698 32.71 4.75 8.01
CA THR A 698 32.28 6.03 7.40
C THR A 698 32.86 7.21 8.17
N ILE A 699 33.83 7.90 7.57
CA ILE A 699 34.60 8.99 8.17
C ILE A 699 34.04 10.33 7.67
N ARG A 700 33.32 11.04 8.54
CA ARG A 700 32.64 12.31 8.22
C ARG A 700 33.57 13.52 8.37
N GLN A 701 34.22 13.61 9.52
CA GLN A 701 35.17 14.65 9.90
C GLN A 701 36.25 14.00 10.78
N GLN A 702 37.49 14.49 10.73
CA GLN A 702 38.56 13.93 11.55
C GLN A 702 39.30 15.04 12.33
N HIS A 703 39.43 14.82 13.64
CA HIS A 703 40.13 15.71 14.57
C HIS A 703 41.34 15.04 15.25
N ALA A 704 41.46 13.71 15.15
CA ALA A 704 42.51 12.89 15.77
C ALA A 704 42.74 11.58 14.98
N PRO A 705 43.93 10.95 15.06
CA PRO A 705 44.19 9.68 14.40
C PRO A 705 43.41 8.52 15.03
N ILE A 706 42.88 7.62 14.19
CA ILE A 706 42.07 6.47 14.61
C ILE A 706 43.00 5.26 14.79
N THR A 707 43.30 4.89 16.04
CA THR A 707 44.26 3.80 16.37
C THR A 707 43.62 2.54 16.95
N ILE A 708 42.32 2.56 17.24
CA ILE A 708 41.56 1.49 17.91
C ILE A 708 41.62 0.15 17.15
N PHE A 709 41.76 0.22 15.82
CA PHE A 709 41.75 -0.94 14.91
C PHE A 709 43.15 -1.42 14.50
N SER A 710 44.22 -0.80 15.02
CA SER A 710 45.62 -1.14 14.72
C SER A 710 45.94 -2.62 15.01
N ASN A 711 45.47 -3.14 16.14
CA ASN A 711 45.68 -4.52 16.57
C ASN A 711 44.49 -5.43 16.21
N ALA A 712 44.32 -5.70 14.91
CA ALA A 712 43.28 -6.56 14.35
C ALA A 712 43.87 -7.66 13.44
N PRO A 713 44.53 -8.70 13.99
CA PRO A 713 45.35 -9.65 13.21
C PRO A 713 44.57 -10.53 12.20
N SER A 714 43.25 -10.63 12.37
CA SER A 714 42.38 -11.38 11.46
C SER A 714 41.76 -10.53 10.34
N LEU A 715 41.96 -9.20 10.34
CA LEU A 715 41.31 -8.29 9.40
C LEU A 715 41.78 -8.56 7.95
N ARG A 716 40.83 -8.85 7.06
CA ARG A 716 41.08 -9.09 5.62
C ARG A 716 40.28 -8.17 4.71
N ARG A 717 39.12 -7.68 5.19
CA ARG A 717 38.17 -6.91 4.38
C ARG A 717 37.91 -5.55 5.00
N LEU A 718 37.98 -4.50 4.18
CA LEU A 718 37.87 -3.12 4.64
C LEU A 718 37.01 -2.30 3.68
N THR A 719 35.92 -1.73 4.18
CA THR A 719 35.15 -0.69 3.49
C THR A 719 35.43 0.66 4.15
N MET A 720 35.69 1.70 3.34
CA MET A 720 35.93 3.05 3.82
C MET A 720 35.16 4.07 2.98
N CYS A 721 34.28 4.84 3.62
CA CYS A 721 33.60 5.96 3.00
C CYS A 721 34.11 7.27 3.63
N TYR A 722 34.59 8.20 2.80
CA TYR A 722 35.13 9.49 3.24
C TYR A 722 34.17 10.64 2.90
N MET A 723 34.19 11.71 3.70
CA MET A 723 33.46 12.95 3.40
C MET A 723 34.36 14.18 3.40
N THR A 724 35.46 14.20 4.16
CA THR A 724 36.47 15.29 4.13
C THR A 724 37.89 14.81 4.50
N GLN A 725 38.88 15.18 3.66
CA GLN A 725 40.34 15.04 3.85
C GLN A 725 40.90 13.62 4.13
N SER A 726 42.21 13.51 4.43
CA SER A 726 43.05 12.40 3.94
C SER A 726 42.99 11.07 4.71
N PRO A 727 43.16 9.92 4.02
CA PRO A 727 43.13 8.58 4.64
C PRO A 727 44.31 8.27 5.57
N GLY A 728 45.37 9.08 5.56
CA GLY A 728 46.64 8.79 6.23
C GLY A 728 46.60 8.80 7.78
N GLN A 729 45.47 9.15 8.38
CA GLN A 729 45.27 9.23 9.83
C GLN A 729 44.53 8.02 10.43
N VAL A 730 44.36 6.93 9.69
CA VAL A 730 43.81 5.66 10.21
C VAL A 730 44.93 4.63 10.34
N ASP A 731 45.12 4.09 11.55
CA ASP A 731 46.09 3.04 11.80
C ASP A 731 45.41 1.67 11.76
N LEU A 732 45.83 0.85 10.79
CA LEU A 732 45.27 -0.46 10.45
C LEU A 732 46.40 -1.39 10.04
N PRO A 733 46.22 -2.72 10.16
CA PRO A 733 47.16 -3.71 9.65
C PRO A 733 47.02 -3.82 8.11
N TRP A 734 47.51 -2.81 7.38
CA TRP A 734 47.32 -2.64 5.93
C TRP A 734 47.85 -3.82 5.08
N GLU A 735 48.97 -4.43 5.47
CA GLU A 735 49.66 -5.48 4.68
C GLU A 735 48.88 -6.79 4.55
N GLN A 736 47.92 -7.06 5.44
CA GLN A 736 47.14 -8.31 5.48
C GLN A 736 45.75 -8.18 4.84
N LEU A 737 45.38 -6.99 4.33
CA LEU A 737 44.12 -6.78 3.62
C LEU A 737 44.13 -7.49 2.26
N VAL A 738 42.96 -8.02 1.89
CA VAL A 738 42.72 -8.83 0.69
C VAL A 738 41.63 -8.20 -0.19
N GLU A 739 40.59 -7.64 0.43
CA GLU A 739 39.47 -6.97 -0.24
C GLU A 739 39.31 -5.58 0.37
N VAL A 740 39.41 -4.53 -0.46
CA VAL A 740 39.28 -3.14 0.00
C VAL A 740 38.33 -2.37 -0.91
N THR A 741 37.30 -1.77 -0.31
CA THR A 741 36.35 -0.88 -0.97
C THR A 741 36.50 0.54 -0.41
N ILE A 742 36.79 1.49 -1.28
CA ILE A 742 36.88 2.91 -0.96
C ILE A 742 35.72 3.63 -1.65
N GLN A 743 35.05 4.57 -0.96
CA GLN A 743 33.85 5.26 -1.46
C GLN A 743 33.90 6.78 -1.21
N ASN A 744 33.23 7.52 -2.09
CA ASN A 744 32.85 8.93 -1.93
C ASN A 744 34.01 9.93 -1.76
N VAL A 745 35.12 9.74 -2.49
CA VAL A 745 36.38 10.48 -2.28
C VAL A 745 36.60 11.60 -3.29
N ASP A 746 36.79 12.83 -2.82
CA ASP A 746 37.59 13.85 -3.54
C ASP A 746 39.05 13.36 -3.60
N PHE A 747 39.43 12.70 -4.69
CA PHE A 747 40.66 11.89 -4.73
C PHE A 747 41.93 12.69 -4.44
N ASN A 748 42.51 12.43 -3.26
CA ASN A 748 43.77 12.99 -2.81
C ASN A 748 44.93 12.00 -3.12
N PRO A 749 46.11 12.48 -3.59
CA PRO A 749 47.39 11.76 -3.60
C PRO A 749 47.58 10.61 -2.59
N ASP A 750 47.21 10.86 -1.33
CA ASP A 750 47.43 9.96 -0.20
C ASP A 750 46.80 8.56 -0.37
N VAL A 751 45.79 8.40 -1.25
CA VAL A 751 45.17 7.08 -1.51
C VAL A 751 46.11 6.14 -2.27
N LEU A 752 46.97 6.65 -3.17
CA LEU A 752 47.96 5.81 -3.85
C LEU A 752 49.01 5.28 -2.86
N ASP A 753 49.43 6.12 -1.91
CA ASP A 753 50.36 5.75 -0.84
C ASP A 753 49.71 4.82 0.21
N LEU A 754 48.38 4.83 0.32
CA LEU A 754 47.61 3.86 1.11
C LEU A 754 47.58 2.48 0.44
N VAL A 755 47.15 2.45 -0.82
CA VAL A 755 47.02 1.22 -1.62
C VAL A 755 48.37 0.54 -1.83
N ALA A 756 49.46 1.31 -1.93
CA ALA A 756 50.83 0.80 -2.00
C ALA A 756 51.27 -0.02 -0.75
N LYS A 757 50.59 0.11 0.40
CA LYS A 757 50.87 -0.68 1.62
C LYS A 757 50.21 -2.07 1.59
N MET A 758 49.25 -2.30 0.70
CA MET A 758 48.38 -3.48 0.70
C MET A 758 48.98 -4.62 -0.14
N SER A 759 50.09 -5.21 0.32
CA SER A 759 50.85 -6.22 -0.45
C SER A 759 50.08 -7.52 -0.76
N ARG A 760 48.96 -7.79 -0.07
CA ARG A 760 48.11 -8.97 -0.24
C ARG A 760 46.76 -8.70 -0.91
N LEU A 761 46.55 -7.49 -1.43
CA LEU A 761 45.30 -7.08 -2.07
C LEU A 761 44.98 -7.95 -3.30
N GLU A 762 43.80 -8.57 -3.31
CA GLU A 762 43.27 -9.37 -4.41
C GLU A 762 42.07 -8.68 -5.09
N VAL A 763 41.28 -7.90 -4.34
CA VAL A 763 40.11 -7.15 -4.84
C VAL A 763 40.19 -5.69 -4.36
N LEU A 764 40.02 -4.74 -5.28
CA LEU A 764 40.02 -3.29 -5.01
C LEU A 764 38.84 -2.60 -5.69
N THR A 765 37.97 -1.97 -4.92
CA THR A 765 36.87 -1.12 -5.41
C THR A 765 37.16 0.34 -5.08
N ILE A 766 37.16 1.22 -6.08
CA ILE A 766 37.71 2.59 -5.98
C ILE A 766 37.03 3.53 -7.01
N PRO A 767 36.34 4.61 -6.60
CA PRO A 767 35.57 5.44 -7.52
C PRO A 767 36.44 6.20 -8.51
N CYS A 768 35.91 6.44 -9.72
CA CYS A 768 36.42 7.50 -10.57
C CYS A 768 36.14 8.87 -9.92
N ALA A 769 37.10 9.79 -9.98
CA ALA A 769 37.04 11.07 -9.28
C ALA A 769 37.98 12.11 -9.92
N PRO A 770 37.75 13.42 -9.73
CA PRO A 770 38.48 14.45 -10.45
C PRO A 770 39.90 14.63 -9.88
N TYR A 771 40.90 14.15 -10.63
CA TYR A 771 42.30 14.23 -10.23
C TYR A 771 42.88 15.65 -10.42
N ARG A 772 43.55 16.18 -9.40
CA ARG A 772 44.54 17.27 -9.60
C ARG A 772 45.85 16.66 -10.10
N THR A 773 46.51 17.32 -11.03
CA THR A 773 47.72 16.84 -11.73
C THR A 773 48.82 16.38 -10.77
N MET A 774 49.00 15.06 -10.67
CA MET A 774 50.06 14.44 -9.87
C MET A 774 51.31 14.13 -10.69
N ALA A 775 52.47 14.16 -10.02
CA ALA A 775 53.66 13.51 -10.53
C ALA A 775 53.43 11.98 -10.60
N HIS A 776 53.74 11.36 -11.74
CA HIS A 776 53.45 9.96 -12.01
C HIS A 776 54.29 9.00 -11.13
N ARG A 777 53.76 8.63 -9.96
CA ARG A 777 54.32 7.57 -9.10
C ARG A 777 53.65 6.23 -9.43
N SER A 778 54.45 5.22 -9.78
CA SER A 778 53.92 3.90 -10.13
C SER A 778 53.73 3.02 -8.88
N VAL A 779 52.54 2.46 -8.72
CA VAL A 779 52.16 1.51 -7.67
C VAL A 779 51.96 0.13 -8.31
N VAL A 780 52.67 -0.88 -7.81
CA VAL A 780 52.56 -2.27 -8.28
C VAL A 780 51.69 -3.05 -7.32
N LEU A 781 50.63 -3.69 -7.83
CA LEU A 781 49.72 -4.53 -7.06
C LEU A 781 49.86 -5.99 -7.51
N PRO A 782 50.79 -6.76 -6.89
CA PRO A 782 51.26 -8.04 -7.44
C PRO A 782 50.28 -9.21 -7.23
N ARG A 783 49.14 -8.99 -6.57
CA ARG A 783 48.11 -10.01 -6.33
C ARG A 783 46.72 -9.60 -6.75
N LEU A 784 46.55 -8.37 -7.24
CA LEU A 784 45.23 -7.84 -7.59
C LEU A 784 44.67 -8.60 -8.79
N ARG A 785 43.53 -9.26 -8.58
CA ARG A 785 42.76 -9.98 -9.60
C ARG A 785 41.57 -9.18 -10.06
N GLU A 786 40.97 -8.39 -9.18
CA GLU A 786 39.77 -7.61 -9.48
C GLU A 786 39.96 -6.13 -9.12
N LEU A 787 39.62 -5.27 -10.09
CA LEU A 787 39.61 -3.82 -9.94
C LEU A 787 38.26 -3.26 -10.41
N ASP A 788 37.49 -2.68 -9.49
CA ASP A 788 36.20 -2.07 -9.77
C ASP A 788 36.28 -0.54 -9.63
N CYS A 789 35.99 0.16 -10.72
CA CYS A 789 35.92 1.61 -10.82
C CYS A 789 34.53 2.10 -11.25
N SER A 790 33.47 1.38 -10.88
CA SER A 790 32.10 1.68 -11.32
C SER A 790 31.31 2.63 -10.41
N ALA A 791 31.79 2.84 -9.18
CA ALA A 791 31.14 3.69 -8.17
C ALA A 791 30.99 5.16 -8.62
N PHE A 792 29.84 5.75 -8.29
CA PHE A 792 29.35 7.02 -8.83
C PHE A 792 29.92 8.26 -8.11
N VAL A 793 30.49 9.21 -8.85
CA VAL A 793 30.87 10.56 -8.41
C VAL A 793 30.52 11.56 -9.51
N SER A 794 30.25 12.81 -9.16
CA SER A 794 29.73 13.87 -10.06
C SER A 794 30.73 14.43 -11.10
N SER A 795 31.95 13.88 -11.20
CA SER A 795 32.91 14.19 -12.27
C SER A 795 34.02 13.15 -12.34
N ASN A 796 33.99 12.30 -13.38
CA ASN A 796 34.94 11.18 -13.48
C ASN A 796 36.25 11.54 -14.24
N SER A 797 37.40 11.35 -13.59
CA SER A 797 38.70 11.17 -14.27
C SER A 797 39.25 9.77 -14.01
N THR A 798 39.90 9.22 -15.04
CA THR A 798 40.52 7.89 -15.07
C THR A 798 42.05 7.94 -15.03
N ASP A 799 42.65 9.13 -14.91
CA ASP A 799 44.10 9.33 -15.05
C ASP A 799 44.94 8.60 -13.98
N PHE A 800 44.36 8.32 -12.82
CA PHE A 800 45.00 7.55 -11.75
C PHE A 800 45.38 6.12 -12.18
N LEU A 801 44.67 5.54 -13.16
CA LEU A 801 44.96 4.19 -13.68
C LEU A 801 46.36 4.11 -14.31
N ARG A 802 46.93 5.23 -14.79
CA ARG A 802 48.31 5.27 -15.31
C ARG A 802 49.36 4.98 -14.23
N SER A 803 49.02 5.15 -12.96
CA SER A 803 49.89 4.85 -11.82
C SER A 803 49.92 3.36 -11.49
N PHE A 804 48.85 2.61 -11.76
CA PHE A 804 48.75 1.20 -11.37
C PHE A 804 49.41 0.23 -12.35
N LYS A 805 50.05 -0.81 -11.80
CA LYS A 805 50.54 -1.99 -12.53
C LYS A 805 50.02 -3.25 -11.84
N CYS A 806 49.10 -3.95 -12.51
CA CYS A 806 48.36 -5.07 -11.95
C CYS A 806 48.58 -6.34 -12.81
N PRO A 807 49.76 -6.99 -12.75
CA PRO A 807 50.17 -8.02 -13.70
C PRO A 807 49.30 -9.28 -13.70
N HIS A 808 48.49 -9.49 -12.66
CA HIS A 808 47.60 -10.64 -12.51
C HIS A 808 46.11 -10.25 -12.50
N LEU A 809 45.77 -9.08 -13.05
CA LEU A 809 44.38 -8.61 -13.14
C LEU A 809 43.56 -9.49 -14.10
N GLU A 810 42.52 -10.14 -13.58
CA GLU A 810 41.60 -11.02 -14.30
C GLU A 810 40.25 -10.32 -14.58
N THR A 811 39.78 -9.46 -13.67
CA THR A 811 38.51 -8.74 -13.74
C THR A 811 38.72 -7.23 -13.66
N PHE A 812 38.12 -6.47 -14.58
CA PHE A 812 38.11 -5.02 -14.55
C PHE A 812 36.71 -4.45 -14.85
N ASN A 813 36.18 -3.63 -13.94
CA ASN A 813 34.90 -2.95 -14.08
C ASN A 813 35.11 -1.43 -14.10
N ILE A 814 34.47 -0.71 -15.02
CA ILE A 814 34.60 0.75 -15.15
C ILE A 814 33.31 1.41 -15.67
N ASN A 815 33.02 2.61 -15.15
CA ASN A 815 31.85 3.41 -15.50
C ASN A 815 32.28 4.74 -16.14
N PHE A 816 31.72 5.06 -17.31
CA PHE A 816 32.04 6.26 -18.07
C PHE A 816 30.99 7.37 -17.85
N GLU A 817 31.37 8.63 -18.04
CA GLU A 817 30.43 9.75 -18.17
C GLU A 817 30.58 10.41 -19.54
N ASN A 818 29.61 11.24 -19.93
CA ASN A 818 29.29 11.66 -21.30
C ASN A 818 30.33 12.54 -22.05
N HIS A 819 31.63 12.50 -21.72
CA HIS A 819 32.66 13.34 -22.32
C HIS A 819 33.95 12.58 -22.69
N ASP A 820 34.43 12.80 -23.93
CA ASP A 820 35.39 11.95 -24.66
C ASP A 820 36.84 11.88 -24.14
N GLY A 821 37.14 12.38 -22.94
CA GLY A 821 38.50 12.47 -22.39
C GLY A 821 39.03 11.17 -21.75
N ALA A 822 38.15 10.34 -21.17
CA ALA A 822 38.54 9.27 -20.25
C ALA A 822 39.25 8.06 -20.89
N GLY A 823 39.12 7.85 -22.21
CA GLY A 823 39.58 6.64 -22.89
C GLY A 823 41.10 6.42 -22.87
N ASN A 824 41.90 7.50 -22.89
CA ASN A 824 43.35 7.40 -23.07
C ASN A 824 44.09 6.82 -21.84
N ALA A 825 43.65 7.14 -20.63
CA ALA A 825 44.26 6.60 -19.41
C ALA A 825 43.92 5.12 -19.22
N VAL A 826 42.66 4.74 -19.49
CA VAL A 826 42.21 3.35 -19.49
C VAL A 826 42.96 2.54 -20.54
N GLN A 827 43.10 3.07 -21.76
CA GLN A 827 43.90 2.45 -22.83
C GLN A 827 45.35 2.18 -22.39
N HIS A 828 46.03 3.16 -21.76
CA HIS A 828 47.39 2.98 -21.26
C HIS A 828 47.47 1.90 -20.15
N PHE A 829 46.49 1.87 -19.25
CA PHE A 829 46.41 0.86 -18.20
C PHE A 829 46.22 -0.55 -18.77
N LEU A 830 45.32 -0.71 -19.74
CA LEU A 830 45.07 -2.00 -20.41
C LEU A 830 46.28 -2.47 -21.23
N SER A 831 46.99 -1.55 -21.90
CA SER A 831 48.20 -1.90 -22.67
C SER A 831 49.40 -2.29 -21.81
N SER A 832 49.34 -2.16 -20.48
CA SER A 832 50.44 -2.42 -19.54
C SER A 832 50.63 -3.91 -19.17
N GLY A 833 50.00 -4.83 -19.89
CA GLY A 833 50.25 -6.28 -19.78
C GLY A 833 49.30 -7.07 -18.87
N ASN A 834 48.06 -6.62 -18.72
CA ASN A 834 47.04 -7.31 -17.91
C ASN A 834 46.52 -8.57 -18.64
N SER A 835 46.21 -9.65 -17.89
CA SER A 835 45.66 -10.91 -18.44
C SER A 835 44.14 -11.01 -18.22
N LEU A 836 43.42 -9.97 -18.63
CA LEU A 836 41.99 -9.83 -18.36
C LEU A 836 41.17 -10.95 -19.00
N ARG A 837 40.31 -11.56 -18.19
CA ARG A 837 39.28 -12.54 -18.58
C ARG A 837 37.87 -11.93 -18.53
N HIS A 838 37.63 -11.01 -17.61
CA HIS A 838 36.33 -10.39 -17.39
C HIS A 838 36.45 -8.87 -17.51
N LEU A 839 35.64 -8.28 -18.38
CA LEU A 839 35.59 -6.82 -18.60
C LEU A 839 34.16 -6.32 -18.46
N MET A 840 33.91 -5.36 -17.57
CA MET A 840 32.60 -4.73 -17.42
C MET A 840 32.68 -3.24 -17.76
N LEU A 841 31.84 -2.80 -18.69
CA LEU A 841 31.80 -1.43 -19.22
C LEU A 841 30.40 -0.83 -19.00
N SER A 842 30.30 0.16 -18.12
CA SER A 842 29.05 0.91 -17.89
C SER A 842 29.08 2.27 -18.59
N ARG A 843 27.98 2.68 -19.24
CA ARG A 843 27.79 3.99 -19.91
C ARG A 843 28.82 4.33 -21.01
N VAL A 844 29.53 3.35 -21.52
CA VAL A 844 30.58 3.55 -22.54
C VAL A 844 29.98 3.95 -23.90
N THR A 845 30.64 4.85 -24.62
CA THR A 845 30.31 5.16 -26.03
C THR A 845 30.87 4.09 -26.97
N THR A 846 30.25 3.91 -28.13
CA THR A 846 30.66 2.91 -29.11
C THR A 846 32.13 3.09 -29.52
N GLU A 847 32.57 4.32 -29.79
CA GLU A 847 33.95 4.60 -30.22
C GLU A 847 34.98 4.23 -29.14
N ILE A 848 34.70 4.53 -27.86
CA ILE A 848 35.60 4.21 -26.75
C ILE A 848 35.67 2.69 -26.56
N ALA A 849 34.55 1.98 -26.55
CA ALA A 849 34.52 0.52 -26.39
C ALA A 849 35.40 -0.19 -27.43
N PHE A 850 35.27 0.17 -28.72
CA PHE A 850 36.09 -0.39 -29.79
C PHE A 850 37.58 -0.06 -29.71
N LYS A 851 37.95 1.09 -29.14
CA LYS A 851 39.36 1.41 -28.85
C LYS A 851 39.89 0.49 -27.75
N LEU A 852 39.13 0.25 -26.68
CA LEU A 852 39.54 -0.58 -25.54
C LEU A 852 39.68 -2.06 -25.92
N PHE A 853 38.76 -2.63 -26.69
CA PHE A 853 38.78 -4.06 -27.07
C PHE A 853 40.09 -4.50 -27.74
N ARG A 854 40.72 -3.61 -28.52
CA ARG A 854 42.03 -3.86 -29.16
C ARG A 854 43.17 -4.15 -28.18
N TYR A 855 43.02 -3.77 -26.91
CA TYR A 855 44.00 -3.98 -25.85
C TYR A 855 43.59 -5.11 -24.88
N THR A 856 42.45 -5.77 -25.11
CA THR A 856 41.90 -6.83 -24.25
C THR A 856 41.55 -8.11 -25.02
N PRO A 857 42.44 -8.67 -25.87
CA PRO A 857 42.09 -9.82 -26.72
C PRO A 857 41.85 -11.13 -25.94
N THR A 858 42.25 -11.18 -24.66
CA THR A 858 42.13 -12.34 -23.76
C THR A 858 40.78 -12.44 -23.03
N VAL A 859 39.89 -11.46 -23.19
CA VAL A 859 38.62 -11.40 -22.45
C VAL A 859 37.68 -12.52 -22.87
N GLU A 860 37.32 -13.37 -21.90
CA GLU A 860 36.40 -14.50 -22.03
C GLU A 860 34.95 -14.09 -21.74
N LYS A 861 34.73 -13.11 -20.85
CA LYS A 861 33.40 -12.53 -20.53
C LYS A 861 33.41 -11.00 -20.65
N LEU A 862 32.47 -10.47 -21.42
CA LEU A 862 32.21 -9.03 -21.52
C LEU A 862 30.82 -8.71 -20.95
N SER A 863 30.73 -7.74 -20.04
CA SER A 863 29.46 -7.23 -19.48
C SER A 863 29.28 -5.76 -19.86
N ILE A 864 28.15 -5.39 -20.47
CA ILE A 864 27.84 -4.02 -20.90
C ILE A 864 26.58 -3.53 -20.21
N ALA A 865 26.63 -2.32 -19.62
CA ALA A 865 25.52 -1.73 -18.88
C ALA A 865 25.27 -0.25 -19.23
N ASP A 866 24.00 0.18 -19.12
CA ASP A 866 23.60 1.61 -19.09
C ASP A 866 24.12 2.46 -20.27
N SER A 867 24.35 1.85 -21.45
CA SER A 867 24.85 2.55 -22.64
C SER A 867 23.71 3.01 -23.55
N GLN A 868 23.61 4.32 -23.80
CA GLN A 868 22.58 4.92 -24.66
C GLN A 868 22.69 4.52 -26.15
N GLN A 869 23.83 3.95 -26.58
CA GLN A 869 24.09 3.57 -27.97
C GLN A 869 24.20 2.04 -28.14
N MET A 870 23.54 1.26 -27.29
CA MET A 870 23.68 -0.20 -27.27
C MET A 870 23.47 -0.83 -28.66
N GLU A 871 22.42 -0.48 -29.41
CA GLU A 871 22.17 -0.99 -30.77
C GLU A 871 23.32 -0.72 -31.76
N LEU A 872 23.94 0.45 -31.69
CA LEU A 872 25.09 0.82 -32.55
C LEU A 872 26.36 0.05 -32.16
N LEU A 873 26.59 -0.15 -30.87
CA LEU A 873 27.70 -0.94 -30.36
C LEU A 873 27.57 -2.40 -30.81
N TRP A 874 26.37 -2.98 -30.72
CA TRP A 874 26.05 -4.31 -31.24
C TRP A 874 26.19 -4.42 -32.75
N HIS A 875 25.61 -3.49 -33.50
CA HIS A 875 25.70 -3.49 -34.96
C HIS A 875 27.17 -3.44 -35.39
N ASN A 876 27.99 -2.60 -34.74
CA ASN A 876 29.42 -2.53 -35.02
C ASN A 876 30.18 -3.78 -34.57
N LEU A 877 29.79 -4.47 -33.49
CA LEU A 877 30.40 -5.76 -33.11
C LEU A 877 30.10 -6.81 -34.19
N ALA A 878 28.86 -6.85 -34.68
CA ALA A 878 28.44 -7.75 -35.74
C ALA A 878 29.07 -7.43 -37.11
N PHE A 879 29.34 -6.15 -37.42
CA PHE A 879 29.84 -5.71 -38.72
C PHE A 879 31.38 -5.61 -38.80
N SER A 880 32.06 -5.33 -37.69
CA SER A 880 33.53 -5.15 -37.66
C SER A 880 34.31 -6.44 -37.90
N THR A 881 33.80 -7.58 -37.41
CA THR A 881 34.37 -8.91 -37.65
C THR A 881 34.58 -9.20 -39.14
N ARG A 882 33.70 -8.69 -40.02
CA ARG A 882 33.77 -8.87 -41.49
C ARG A 882 34.77 -7.97 -42.22
N ARG A 883 35.30 -6.92 -41.60
CA ARG A 883 36.20 -5.94 -42.26
C ARG A 883 37.54 -5.70 -41.55
N ILE A 884 37.61 -5.92 -40.24
CA ILE A 884 38.74 -5.50 -39.39
C ILE A 884 39.31 -6.68 -38.58
N GLY A 885 38.62 -7.84 -38.57
CA GLY A 885 38.93 -8.98 -37.72
C GLY A 885 38.21 -8.91 -36.37
N ASN A 886 38.06 -10.05 -35.68
CA ASN A 886 37.42 -10.08 -34.35
C ASN A 886 38.32 -9.41 -33.30
N PRO A 887 37.89 -8.29 -32.65
CA PRO A 887 38.70 -7.61 -31.65
C PRO A 887 38.74 -8.36 -30.30
N LEU A 888 37.84 -9.31 -30.05
CA LEU A 888 37.76 -10.11 -28.84
C LEU A 888 37.74 -11.62 -29.20
N PRO A 889 38.87 -12.19 -29.65
CA PRO A 889 38.93 -13.57 -30.14
C PRO A 889 38.73 -14.64 -29.06
N ALA A 890 38.86 -14.30 -27.78
CA ALA A 890 38.66 -15.22 -26.66
C ALA A 890 37.22 -15.21 -26.08
N LEU A 891 36.32 -14.37 -26.60
CA LEU A 891 35.02 -14.10 -26.00
C LEU A 891 34.08 -15.32 -26.07
N LYS A 892 33.66 -15.81 -24.90
CA LYS A 892 32.73 -16.94 -24.72
C LYS A 892 31.40 -16.53 -24.12
N GLU A 893 31.40 -15.50 -23.28
CA GLU A 893 30.21 -15.04 -22.55
C GLU A 893 29.99 -13.54 -22.73
N LEU A 894 28.74 -13.14 -22.96
CA LEU A 894 28.40 -11.74 -23.20
C LEU A 894 27.11 -11.36 -22.46
N GLU A 895 27.24 -10.44 -21.51
CA GLU A 895 26.19 -10.03 -20.60
C GLU A 895 25.75 -8.58 -20.88
N VAL A 896 24.45 -8.35 -20.88
CA VAL A 896 23.85 -7.14 -21.44
C VAL A 896 22.79 -6.60 -20.48
N GLU A 897 23.10 -5.54 -19.74
CA GLU A 897 22.10 -4.88 -18.91
C GLU A 897 21.30 -3.87 -19.74
N VAL A 898 20.02 -4.16 -19.91
CA VAL A 898 19.07 -3.34 -20.67
C VAL A 898 18.72 -2.09 -19.85
N PRO A 899 19.00 -0.86 -20.35
CA PRO A 899 18.63 0.37 -19.65
C PRO A 899 17.10 0.50 -19.49
N ARG A 900 16.66 1.34 -18.55
CA ARG A 900 15.25 1.49 -18.11
C ARG A 900 14.28 2.12 -19.14
N VAL A 901 14.61 2.09 -20.43
CA VAL A 901 13.88 2.80 -21.50
C VAL A 901 13.42 1.79 -22.56
N ASP A 902 12.29 2.05 -23.21
CA ASP A 902 11.61 1.21 -24.18
C ASP A 902 12.48 0.76 -25.38
N ILE A 903 13.35 -0.23 -25.18
CA ILE A 903 13.97 -0.95 -26.29
C ILE A 903 12.88 -1.78 -26.96
N PRO A 904 12.55 -1.54 -28.24
CA PRO A 904 11.51 -2.29 -28.91
C PRO A 904 11.82 -3.79 -28.90
N TYR A 905 10.82 -4.64 -28.66
CA TYR A 905 10.97 -6.10 -28.78
C TYR A 905 11.59 -6.51 -30.13
N ARG A 906 11.32 -5.75 -31.20
CA ARG A 906 11.95 -5.93 -32.52
C ARG A 906 13.47 -5.75 -32.52
N SER A 907 14.03 -4.89 -31.67
CA SER A 907 15.47 -4.69 -31.53
C SER A 907 16.13 -5.85 -30.78
N ILE A 908 15.49 -6.36 -29.72
CA ILE A 908 15.99 -7.56 -29.02
C ILE A 908 15.89 -8.78 -29.95
N VAL A 909 14.80 -8.94 -30.69
CA VAL A 909 14.66 -10.01 -31.68
C VAL A 909 15.61 -9.83 -32.86
N SER A 910 15.90 -8.61 -33.34
CA SER A 910 16.86 -8.41 -34.43
C SER A 910 18.31 -8.68 -34.02
N LEU A 911 18.67 -8.47 -32.75
CA LEU A 911 19.94 -8.92 -32.17
C LEU A 911 20.04 -10.45 -32.15
N ILE A 912 18.93 -11.14 -31.90
CA ILE A 912 18.85 -12.61 -31.76
C ILE A 912 18.64 -13.33 -33.11
N HIS A 913 18.14 -12.64 -34.13
CA HIS A 913 17.67 -13.29 -35.37
C HIS A 913 18.82 -13.84 -36.24
N PRO A 914 18.81 -15.13 -36.65
CA PRO A 914 19.93 -15.76 -37.36
C PRO A 914 20.25 -15.16 -38.75
N ARG A 915 19.33 -14.42 -39.37
CA ARG A 915 19.62 -13.66 -40.61
C ARG A 915 20.29 -12.30 -40.39
N ALA A 916 20.29 -11.78 -39.16
CA ALA A 916 20.99 -10.55 -38.77
C ALA A 916 22.32 -10.86 -38.04
N CYS A 917 22.38 -11.99 -37.33
CA CYS A 917 23.61 -12.62 -36.85
C CYS A 917 24.44 -13.18 -38.01
N HIS A 918 25.01 -12.24 -38.77
CA HIS A 918 25.99 -12.46 -39.83
C HIS A 918 27.44 -12.52 -39.31
N LEU A 919 27.58 -12.61 -37.98
CA LEU A 919 28.75 -13.06 -37.24
C LEU A 919 28.99 -14.55 -37.43
N GLU A 920 30.26 -14.96 -37.48
CA GLU A 920 30.64 -16.33 -37.14
C GLU A 920 30.60 -16.46 -35.60
N LEU A 921 29.38 -16.62 -35.07
CA LEU A 921 29.06 -16.69 -33.64
C LEU A 921 29.35 -18.07 -33.02
N SER A 922 30.06 -18.96 -33.73
CA SER A 922 30.38 -20.33 -33.28
C SER A 922 31.13 -20.39 -31.95
N ASP A 923 31.81 -19.30 -31.60
CA ASP A 923 32.76 -19.26 -30.49
C ASP A 923 32.14 -18.70 -29.20
N ILE A 924 31.02 -17.96 -29.29
CA ILE A 924 30.27 -17.47 -28.12
C ILE A 924 29.33 -18.56 -27.61
N GLN A 925 29.51 -18.92 -26.35
CA GLN A 925 28.81 -20.02 -25.67
C GLN A 925 27.55 -19.55 -24.93
N ARG A 926 27.54 -18.31 -24.42
CA ARG A 926 26.42 -17.74 -23.67
C ARG A 926 26.23 -16.25 -23.98
N ILE A 927 24.97 -15.83 -24.22
CA ILE A 927 24.55 -14.43 -24.18
C ILE A 927 23.45 -14.28 -23.13
N SER A 928 23.62 -13.38 -22.17
CA SER A 928 22.68 -13.16 -21.06
C SER A 928 22.15 -11.72 -21.07
N PHE A 929 20.85 -11.51 -21.20
CA PHE A 929 20.25 -10.17 -21.07
C PHE A 929 19.63 -9.98 -19.69
N ASN A 930 20.07 -8.93 -19.00
CA ASN A 930 19.65 -8.53 -17.67
C ASN A 930 18.63 -7.39 -17.76
N MET A 931 17.43 -7.59 -17.22
CA MET A 931 16.34 -6.60 -17.23
C MET A 931 15.97 -6.12 -15.81
N PRO A 932 15.66 -4.84 -15.59
CA PRO A 932 15.29 -4.32 -14.26
C PRO A 932 13.91 -4.82 -13.79
N PHE A 933 13.79 -5.14 -12.50
CA PHE A 933 12.65 -5.85 -11.89
C PHE A 933 11.35 -5.03 -11.66
N ARG A 934 10.93 -4.19 -12.62
CA ARG A 934 9.63 -3.48 -12.58
C ARG A 934 9.00 -3.44 -13.98
N GLY A 935 8.10 -4.39 -14.26
CA GLY A 935 7.34 -4.42 -15.53
C GLY A 935 7.21 -5.80 -16.18
N PHE A 936 6.80 -6.84 -15.44
CA PHE A 936 6.67 -8.20 -15.97
C PHE A 936 5.35 -8.47 -16.76
N GLY A 937 4.62 -7.43 -17.17
CA GLY A 937 3.31 -7.55 -17.82
C GLY A 937 3.36 -7.93 -19.30
N SER A 938 3.89 -7.04 -20.16
CA SER A 938 3.76 -7.13 -21.63
C SER A 938 4.93 -7.83 -22.33
N ILE A 939 6.13 -7.74 -21.75
CA ILE A 939 7.37 -8.30 -22.32
C ILE A 939 7.51 -9.79 -21.98
N SER A 940 7.04 -10.20 -20.80
CA SER A 940 7.19 -11.58 -20.30
C SER A 940 6.48 -12.62 -21.17
N THR A 941 5.27 -12.34 -21.65
CA THR A 941 4.46 -13.34 -22.39
C THR A 941 5.11 -13.72 -23.72
N ARG A 942 5.71 -12.74 -24.42
CA ARG A 942 6.41 -12.97 -25.70
C ARG A 942 7.78 -13.60 -25.50
N ILE A 943 8.47 -13.25 -24.42
CA ILE A 943 9.75 -13.87 -24.04
C ILE A 943 9.54 -15.32 -23.57
N GLN A 944 8.49 -15.59 -22.81
CA GLN A 944 8.12 -16.95 -22.40
C GLN A 944 7.67 -17.78 -23.60
N GLN A 945 6.96 -17.20 -24.58
CA GLN A 945 6.68 -17.88 -25.85
C GLN A 945 7.97 -18.24 -26.61
N PHE A 946 8.95 -17.33 -26.69
CA PHE A 946 10.24 -17.61 -27.33
C PHE A 946 11.07 -18.68 -26.58
N ALA A 947 11.02 -18.68 -25.24
CA ALA A 947 11.73 -19.65 -24.40
C ALA A 947 11.02 -21.02 -24.28
N ALA A 948 9.72 -21.10 -24.57
CA ALA A 948 8.93 -22.33 -24.53
C ALA A 948 9.03 -23.17 -25.83
N GLU A 949 9.61 -22.63 -26.89
CA GLU A 949 9.89 -23.38 -28.11
C GLU A 949 11.18 -24.20 -27.94
N PRO A 950 11.12 -25.56 -27.99
CA PRO A 950 12.25 -26.43 -27.59
C PRO A 950 13.49 -26.31 -28.49
N GLU A 951 13.39 -25.70 -29.67
CA GLU A 951 14.51 -25.46 -30.58
C GLU A 951 15.18 -24.08 -30.40
N ASN A 952 14.58 -23.12 -29.67
CA ASN A 952 14.99 -21.71 -29.71
C ASN A 952 15.82 -21.21 -28.51
N GLY A 953 16.07 -22.04 -27.50
CA GLY A 953 17.00 -21.73 -26.39
C GLY A 953 18.50 -21.75 -26.76
N ARG A 954 18.84 -22.21 -27.98
CA ARG A 954 20.19 -22.22 -28.54
C ARG A 954 20.18 -21.82 -30.00
N ILE A 955 20.93 -20.77 -30.36
CA ILE A 955 21.10 -20.35 -31.77
C ILE A 955 22.54 -20.62 -32.18
N GLY A 956 22.73 -21.52 -33.15
CA GLY A 956 24.06 -21.88 -33.67
C GLY A 956 25.02 -22.53 -32.65
N GLY A 957 24.52 -22.96 -31.49
CA GLY A 957 25.30 -23.50 -30.37
C GLY A 957 25.37 -22.57 -29.15
N CYS A 958 25.20 -21.26 -29.35
CA CYS A 958 25.18 -20.27 -28.28
C CYS A 958 23.89 -20.39 -27.44
N LYS A 959 24.02 -20.49 -26.11
CA LYS A 959 22.88 -20.45 -25.16
C LYS A 959 22.44 -18.99 -24.95
N ILE A 960 21.14 -18.73 -24.99
CA ILE A 960 20.59 -17.40 -24.67
C ILE A 960 19.87 -17.48 -23.32
N GLU A 961 20.19 -16.55 -22.42
CA GLU A 961 19.63 -16.46 -21.07
C GLU A 961 19.00 -15.08 -20.85
N LEU A 962 17.90 -15.02 -20.09
CA LEU A 962 17.15 -13.81 -19.81
C LEU A 962 16.88 -13.75 -18.30
N SER A 963 17.46 -12.77 -17.62
CA SER A 963 17.49 -12.67 -16.15
C SER A 963 16.95 -11.32 -15.65
N GLY A 964 16.21 -11.35 -14.55
CA GLY A 964 15.72 -10.14 -13.88
C GLY A 964 16.72 -9.68 -12.82
N LEU A 965 17.28 -8.47 -12.97
CA LEU A 965 18.17 -7.87 -11.97
C LEU A 965 17.39 -7.29 -10.79
N ALA A 966 17.61 -7.88 -9.61
CA ALA A 966 17.30 -7.25 -8.33
C ALA A 966 18.38 -6.20 -7.96
N ARG A 967 18.44 -5.08 -8.68
CA ARG A 967 19.27 -3.93 -8.27
C ARG A 967 18.54 -3.07 -7.23
N LEU A 968 18.76 -3.38 -5.96
CA LEU A 968 18.67 -2.37 -4.89
C LEU A 968 20.02 -1.66 -4.77
N ALA A 969 19.99 -0.36 -4.49
CA ALA A 969 21.17 0.48 -4.50
C ALA A 969 22.01 0.25 -3.24
N LEU A 970 23.05 -0.58 -3.32
CA LEU A 970 24.28 -0.53 -2.51
C LEU A 970 25.30 -1.60 -2.97
N GLY A 971 26.20 -1.21 -3.89
CA GLY A 971 27.63 -1.61 -3.91
C GLY A 971 28.09 -3.08 -4.03
N ALA A 972 27.25 -4.11 -3.96
CA ALA A 972 27.71 -5.51 -4.01
C ALA A 972 26.83 -6.38 -4.93
N VAL A 973 27.46 -7.09 -5.86
CA VAL A 973 26.78 -7.99 -6.81
C VAL A 973 27.02 -9.45 -6.41
N SER A 974 25.99 -10.13 -5.90
CA SER A 974 25.94 -11.59 -5.90
C SER A 974 25.01 -12.06 -7.04
N HIS A 975 25.59 -12.73 -8.04
CA HIS A 975 24.81 -13.38 -9.10
C HIS A 975 24.16 -14.67 -8.56
N GLU A 976 22.94 -14.58 -8.03
CA GLU A 976 22.13 -15.78 -7.81
C GLU A 976 21.33 -16.12 -9.07
N GLN A 977 21.81 -17.12 -9.80
CA GLN A 977 21.04 -17.78 -10.85
C GLN A 977 19.91 -18.58 -10.20
N PHE A 978 18.66 -18.16 -10.42
CA PHE A 978 17.51 -19.02 -10.13
C PHE A 978 17.38 -20.08 -11.23
N PRO A 979 17.61 -21.39 -10.94
CA PRO A 979 17.13 -22.43 -11.84
C PRO A 979 15.60 -22.41 -11.79
N LEU A 980 14.97 -21.99 -12.88
CA LEU A 980 13.58 -22.31 -13.15
C LEU A 980 13.49 -23.84 -13.22
N TYR A 981 12.94 -24.45 -12.16
CA TYR A 981 12.66 -25.89 -12.16
C TYR A 981 11.77 -26.21 -13.35
N SER A 982 12.23 -27.15 -14.17
CA SER A 982 11.44 -27.71 -15.25
C SER A 982 10.21 -28.38 -14.64
N LEU A 983 9.02 -27.84 -14.94
CA LEU A 983 7.74 -28.53 -14.77
C LEU A 983 7.43 -29.34 -16.04
N ALA A 984 8.39 -30.18 -16.42
CA ALA A 984 8.14 -31.36 -17.25
C ALA A 984 8.17 -32.58 -16.33
N ASP A 985 7.37 -33.59 -16.67
CA ASP A 985 7.31 -34.91 -16.02
C ASP A 985 6.68 -34.95 -14.61
N VAL A 986 5.37 -34.68 -14.54
CA VAL A 986 4.44 -35.52 -13.77
C VAL A 986 3.27 -35.87 -14.68
N ASP A 987 2.99 -37.17 -14.81
CA ASP A 987 2.23 -37.77 -15.91
C ASP A 987 0.71 -37.50 -15.95
N ASN A 988 0.14 -37.77 -17.13
CA ASN A 988 -1.28 -38.06 -17.31
C ASN A 988 -1.71 -39.26 -16.43
N GLU A 989 -2.74 -39.09 -15.60
CA GLU A 989 -4.00 -39.86 -15.61
C GLU A 989 -4.87 -39.54 -14.37
N SER A 990 -6.19 -39.66 -14.54
CA SER A 990 -7.30 -39.40 -13.59
C SER A 990 -7.63 -37.95 -13.21
#